data_AF-A0A8J6ZAN7-F1
#
_entry.id   AF-A0A8J6ZAN7-F1
#
_cell.length_a   1.000
_cell.length_b   1.000
_cell.length_c   1.000
_cell.angle_alpha   90.00
_cell.angle_beta   90.00
_cell.angle_gamma   90.00
#
_symmetry.space_group_name_H-M   'P 1'
#
loop_
_entity.id
_entity.type
_entity.pdbx_description
1 polymer ?
#
loop_
_entity_poly.entity_id
_entity_poly.type
_entity_poly.pdbx_seq_one_letter_code
_entity_poly.pdbx_strand_id
1 'polypeptide(L)'
;MTQQEVIKTFNQSLDNTNLSGRAALDEAIAASSKFANYEAVRQKFLADMKAAPDWHTFLVEKCGIILDNADTGAITGSDAGGSEKTSTTVLPASGKAKYPAGSSFTVNGLTIYGIPDKSKLTADQQYIVRGLYSWWIKDSLALIEESYGYSFTAADTTNSRMKLKFIDDENIGTLAYVSFESDDGKSCESRVLCVNMAYFRNMKSSDRHGTTDRFNLDRTLVHELVHGLMASNVNYFADLPIFLAEGGSAELIHGLDDERRENIIRYAKDPTIFEKILIPTFTTSERDVYAGGYIFMRYFAKQAATTTFDYDTYRKTISTGSSGGFAVNYWKTVTMKGGAGSDTIANSGSNVVISTGAADDVVWNYAGTVTINAGTGNDLVTNEGNNVSIVGGKGSDTIGTDGAKVFVDGGSGNDILTNAINTIETVAGLTVENISAGVKSATNSVAWIAAGNAALTAYSIKLVGGNNSTLRGGAGNDALNNFANNAKLYGDAGIDDIKNCGYKSTVYGGAGGDYIFNGDGTITVAVAGFDTNATVSVSGDDSKLYGGDGSDTIENASYRVKIYGESGADSISNTGTFSSVYGGADNDSVFNEGANSYISLGDGNDDFENYANAVKASGGAGADYFYNDGEDSTLLGGAGNDEFVNYGDYNYLSGGAGNDTIYSSGTCAILNGGNGKDYLYNEGVSVSIVGGSGNDSIHNEGNHITISGGAGNDSIVNSGGKHIVYQFAAGDGKDSIAGFNTTSTLKVTGGYYSTVKSGSNVVVTVGDGKVTLQGAAKLSAVNISGSKGLRVTNSTKSPVTADSTTKVIDASTRTKAVRITGNKLANSIVGGSGNDTLSGGKGNDSLWGGAGSDTFIYDSGKDVIYGFDSGDLLQITDAFSAPTYNASKKSIAFKVGTGSVTLKDFGATTTFHVNDTTYRLRNGKLT
;
A
#
# COMPACT_ATOMS: atom_id res chain seq x y z
N MET A 1 31.48 -8.96 0.28
CA MET A 1 31.26 -7.99 -0.79
C MET A 1 31.53 -8.62 -2.15
N THR A 2 30.52 -9.26 -2.71
CA THR A 2 30.35 -9.48 -4.15
C THR A 2 30.13 -8.14 -4.87
N GLN A 3 30.06 -8.15 -6.21
CA GLN A 3 29.73 -6.95 -6.98
C GLN A 3 28.33 -6.40 -6.65
N GLN A 4 27.36 -7.31 -6.45
CA GLN A 4 25.99 -6.99 -6.03
C GLN A 4 25.94 -6.39 -4.62
N GLU A 5 26.68 -6.94 -3.65
CA GLU A 5 26.73 -6.42 -2.27
C GLU A 5 27.32 -5.00 -2.20
N VAL A 6 28.30 -4.66 -3.05
CA VAL A 6 28.79 -3.28 -3.20
C VAL A 6 27.65 -2.37 -3.67
N ILE A 7 26.94 -2.78 -4.72
CA ILE A 7 25.91 -1.95 -5.35
C ILE A 7 24.68 -1.77 -4.43
N LYS A 8 24.36 -2.74 -3.56
CA LYS A 8 23.38 -2.55 -2.47
C LYS A 8 23.87 -1.53 -1.45
N THR A 9 25.08 -1.71 -0.92
CA THR A 9 25.67 -0.77 0.05
C THR A 9 25.76 0.67 -0.50
N PHE A 10 26.07 0.81 -1.79
CA PHE A 10 26.12 2.09 -2.50
C PHE A 10 24.75 2.77 -2.54
N ASN A 11 23.72 2.02 -2.94
CA ASN A 11 22.35 2.51 -3.03
C ASN A 11 21.74 2.83 -1.66
N GLN A 12 21.94 1.97 -0.66
CA GLN A 12 21.53 2.24 0.73
C GLN A 12 22.16 3.53 1.29
N SER A 13 23.37 3.88 0.85
CA SER A 13 24.01 5.16 1.20
C SER A 13 23.44 6.37 0.42
N LEU A 14 22.77 6.16 -0.72
CA LEU A 14 22.02 7.20 -1.43
C LEU A 14 20.60 7.40 -0.87
N ASP A 15 19.95 6.35 -0.34
CA ASP A 15 18.72 6.47 0.46
C ASP A 15 18.97 7.38 1.68
N ASN A 16 19.92 6.97 2.52
CA ASN A 16 20.10 7.51 3.87
C ASN A 16 20.78 8.89 3.90
N THR A 17 21.20 9.45 2.75
CA THR A 17 21.95 10.71 2.71
C THR A 17 21.04 11.94 2.55
N ASN A 18 21.40 12.98 3.30
CA ASN A 18 20.85 14.33 3.18
C ASN A 18 21.75 15.26 2.34
N LEU A 19 22.75 14.69 1.65
CA LEU A 19 23.61 15.40 0.70
C LEU A 19 22.99 15.35 -0.70
N SER A 20 23.32 16.31 -1.56
CA SER A 20 22.87 16.32 -2.96
C SER A 20 23.99 16.13 -3.98
N GLY A 21 23.62 15.58 -5.15
CA GLY A 21 24.46 15.40 -6.32
C GLY A 21 25.85 14.82 -6.05
N ARG A 22 26.89 15.63 -6.28
CA ARG A 22 28.28 15.18 -6.16
C ARG A 22 28.69 14.82 -4.72
N ALA A 23 28.09 15.45 -3.70
CA ALA A 23 28.40 15.16 -2.31
C ALA A 23 27.81 13.80 -1.88
N ALA A 24 26.55 13.52 -2.26
CA ALA A 24 25.93 12.20 -2.09
C ALA A 24 26.74 11.09 -2.78
N LEU A 25 27.20 11.33 -4.00
CA LEU A 25 28.02 10.38 -4.74
C LEU A 25 29.39 10.11 -4.10
N ASP A 26 30.05 11.13 -3.54
CA ASP A 26 31.31 10.95 -2.83
C ASP A 26 31.14 10.14 -1.53
N GLU A 27 30.04 10.36 -0.81
CA GLU A 27 29.67 9.61 0.40
C GLU A 27 29.28 8.15 0.09
N ALA A 28 28.42 7.91 -0.89
CA ALA A 28 28.01 6.58 -1.31
C ALA A 28 29.19 5.71 -1.79
N ILE A 29 30.17 6.31 -2.47
CA ILE A 29 31.41 5.64 -2.87
C ILE A 29 32.30 5.31 -1.65
N ALA A 30 32.40 6.20 -0.67
CA ALA A 30 33.18 5.97 0.54
C ALA A 30 32.54 4.90 1.47
N ALA A 31 31.21 4.83 1.51
CA ALA A 31 30.47 3.83 2.30
C ALA A 31 30.57 2.40 1.73
N SER A 32 30.60 2.27 0.40
CA SER A 32 30.49 0.98 -0.30
C SER A 32 31.80 0.43 -0.87
N SER A 33 32.92 1.15 -0.72
CA SER A 33 34.18 0.78 -1.38
C SER A 33 35.45 1.19 -0.63
N LYS A 34 36.60 0.76 -1.16
CA LYS A 34 37.93 1.19 -0.74
C LYS A 34 38.37 2.57 -1.28
N PHE A 35 37.51 3.26 -2.03
CA PHE A 35 37.81 4.56 -2.64
C PHE A 35 37.22 5.70 -1.79
N ALA A 36 38.01 6.73 -1.52
CA ALA A 36 37.61 7.81 -0.59
C ALA A 36 36.60 8.82 -1.16
N ASN A 37 36.28 8.76 -2.47
CA ASN A 37 35.34 9.61 -3.19
C ASN A 37 35.31 9.22 -4.69
N TYR A 38 34.40 9.80 -5.47
CA TYR A 38 34.27 9.60 -6.91
C TYR A 38 35.53 9.94 -7.70
N GLU A 39 36.26 11.00 -7.34
CA GLU A 39 37.43 11.40 -8.12
C GLU A 39 38.55 10.36 -8.02
N ALA A 40 38.69 9.68 -6.89
CA ALA A 40 39.58 8.52 -6.74
C ALA A 40 39.17 7.34 -7.64
N VAL A 41 37.86 7.05 -7.76
CA VAL A 41 37.35 6.01 -8.69
C VAL A 41 37.61 6.42 -10.13
N ARG A 42 37.22 7.64 -10.52
CA ARG A 42 37.36 8.20 -11.87
C ARG A 42 38.81 8.22 -12.35
N GLN A 43 39.75 8.62 -11.50
CA GLN A 43 41.17 8.62 -11.86
C GLN A 43 41.73 7.20 -12.01
N LYS A 44 41.32 6.26 -11.14
CA LYS A 44 41.75 4.86 -11.24
C LYS A 44 41.14 4.15 -12.45
N PHE A 45 39.88 4.43 -12.78
CA PHE A 45 39.19 4.00 -14.01
C PHE A 45 39.96 4.43 -15.26
N LEU A 46 40.23 5.75 -15.39
CA LEU A 46 40.93 6.28 -16.56
C LEU A 46 42.39 5.80 -16.64
N ALA A 47 43.03 5.52 -15.51
CA ALA A 47 44.37 4.93 -15.47
C ALA A 47 44.37 3.45 -15.93
N ASP A 48 43.46 2.62 -15.41
CA ASP A 48 43.35 1.21 -15.80
C ASP A 48 42.97 1.06 -17.28
N MET A 49 42.06 1.91 -17.77
CA MET A 49 41.66 1.93 -19.18
C MET A 49 42.82 2.30 -20.12
N LYS A 50 43.72 3.20 -19.68
CA LYS A 50 44.93 3.58 -20.43
C LYS A 50 46.10 2.61 -20.27
N ALA A 51 46.04 1.71 -19.29
CA ALA A 51 47.07 0.71 -19.01
C ALA A 51 46.73 -0.70 -19.53
N ALA A 52 45.46 -0.97 -19.88
CA ALA A 52 45.06 -2.22 -20.51
C ALA A 52 45.67 -2.37 -21.91
N PRO A 53 46.05 -3.60 -22.35
CA PRO A 53 46.63 -3.82 -23.68
C PRO A 53 45.61 -3.62 -24.81
N ASP A 54 44.32 -3.85 -24.52
CA ASP A 54 43.20 -3.59 -25.41
C ASP A 54 41.89 -3.38 -24.63
N TRP A 55 40.86 -2.93 -25.36
CA TRP A 55 39.52 -2.64 -24.85
C TRP A 55 38.81 -3.87 -24.25
N HIS A 56 39.10 -5.07 -24.75
CA HIS A 56 38.45 -6.30 -24.32
C HIS A 56 39.01 -6.74 -22.96
N THR A 57 40.33 -6.71 -22.81
CA THR A 57 41.05 -6.95 -21.56
C THR A 57 40.63 -5.95 -20.48
N PHE A 58 40.40 -4.68 -20.83
CA PHE A 58 39.82 -3.70 -19.91
C PHE A 58 38.42 -4.13 -19.43
N LEU A 59 37.49 -4.40 -20.34
CA LEU A 59 36.12 -4.79 -20.00
C LEU A 59 36.07 -6.07 -19.16
N VAL A 60 36.78 -7.14 -19.56
CA VAL A 60 36.76 -8.42 -18.86
C VAL A 60 37.48 -8.34 -17.51
N GLU A 61 38.73 -7.89 -17.45
CA GLU A 61 39.49 -7.90 -16.20
C GLU A 61 39.04 -6.83 -15.21
N LYS A 62 38.78 -5.60 -15.69
CA LYS A 62 38.59 -4.43 -14.83
C LYS A 62 37.13 -4.11 -14.58
N CYS A 63 36.25 -4.32 -15.57
CA CYS A 63 34.81 -4.07 -15.45
C CYS A 63 33.99 -5.33 -15.14
N GLY A 64 34.44 -6.52 -15.56
CA GLY A 64 33.60 -7.72 -15.50
C GLY A 64 32.42 -7.63 -16.47
N ILE A 65 32.74 -7.34 -17.73
CA ILE A 65 31.81 -7.26 -18.86
C ILE A 65 32.37 -8.21 -19.93
N ILE A 66 31.64 -9.28 -20.28
CA ILE A 66 32.10 -10.37 -21.15
C ILE A 66 31.16 -10.47 -22.37
N LEU A 67 31.30 -9.50 -23.28
CA LEU A 67 30.48 -9.32 -24.50
C LEU A 67 30.47 -10.50 -25.51
N ASP A 68 31.08 -11.63 -25.18
CA ASP A 68 31.20 -12.83 -26.03
C ASP A 68 30.48 -14.05 -25.42
N ASN A 69 29.67 -13.87 -24.35
CA ASN A 69 28.78 -14.89 -23.78
C ASN A 69 27.29 -14.56 -24.04
N ALA A 70 26.37 -15.15 -23.27
CA ALA A 70 24.91 -14.97 -23.40
C ALA A 70 24.26 -14.21 -22.22
N ASP A 71 25.04 -13.77 -21.23
CA ASP A 71 24.57 -12.94 -20.12
C ASP A 71 24.34 -11.50 -20.61
N THR A 72 23.39 -10.77 -20.02
CA THR A 72 23.18 -9.35 -20.37
C THR A 72 24.15 -8.40 -19.67
N GLY A 73 24.94 -8.89 -18.70
CA GLY A 73 25.76 -8.05 -17.83
C GLY A 73 24.92 -7.35 -16.75
N ALA A 74 23.76 -7.91 -16.39
CA ALA A 74 23.01 -7.51 -15.20
C ALA A 74 23.88 -7.66 -13.92
N ILE A 75 23.65 -6.85 -12.89
CA ILE A 75 24.39 -6.99 -11.61
C ILE A 75 24.05 -8.29 -10.85
N THR A 76 22.98 -8.96 -11.25
CA THR A 76 22.56 -10.30 -10.79
C THR A 76 23.01 -11.43 -11.74
N GLY A 77 23.66 -11.08 -12.85
CA GLY A 77 24.14 -11.98 -13.92
C GLY A 77 25.44 -12.72 -13.58
N SER A 78 25.81 -13.71 -14.39
CA SER A 78 27.02 -14.52 -14.16
C SER A 78 28.30 -13.70 -14.21
N ASP A 79 28.32 -12.65 -15.04
CA ASP A 79 29.46 -11.72 -15.15
C ASP A 79 29.71 -10.93 -13.86
N ALA A 80 28.67 -10.75 -13.03
CA ALA A 80 28.77 -10.14 -11.70
C ALA A 80 29.21 -11.14 -10.61
N GLY A 81 29.11 -12.45 -10.90
CA GLY A 81 29.25 -13.55 -9.95
C GLY A 81 27.92 -14.20 -9.53
N GLY A 82 26.81 -13.88 -10.21
CA GLY A 82 25.49 -14.49 -10.01
C GLY A 82 25.21 -15.70 -10.93
N SER A 83 23.94 -15.92 -11.25
CA SER A 83 23.49 -16.89 -12.25
C SER A 83 23.41 -16.26 -13.64
N GLU A 84 23.57 -17.03 -14.72
CA GLU A 84 23.40 -16.53 -16.10
C GLU A 84 21.99 -15.90 -16.32
N LYS A 85 21.96 -14.61 -16.68
CA LYS A 85 20.74 -13.83 -16.95
C LYS A 85 20.78 -13.39 -18.41
N THR A 86 20.06 -14.09 -19.28
CA THR A 86 19.93 -13.79 -20.71
C THR A 86 18.83 -12.76 -20.98
N SER A 87 18.74 -12.28 -22.23
CA SER A 87 17.73 -11.30 -22.67
C SER A 87 16.26 -11.72 -22.44
N THR A 88 15.99 -13.01 -22.18
CA THR A 88 14.66 -13.56 -21.84
C THR A 88 14.60 -14.21 -20.45
N THR A 89 15.71 -14.30 -19.71
CA THR A 89 15.73 -14.85 -18.34
C THR A 89 16.11 -13.82 -17.26
N VAL A 90 16.55 -12.62 -17.63
CA VAL A 90 16.79 -11.52 -16.69
C VAL A 90 15.50 -11.07 -15.98
N LEU A 91 14.37 -11.03 -16.71
CA LEU A 91 13.02 -10.89 -16.16
C LEU A 91 12.24 -12.20 -16.38
N PRO A 92 12.19 -13.11 -15.39
CA PRO A 92 11.61 -14.45 -15.56
C PRO A 92 10.07 -14.42 -15.50
N ALA A 93 9.44 -13.91 -16.56
CA ALA A 93 8.02 -13.55 -16.64
C ALA A 93 7.04 -14.67 -16.18
N SER A 94 6.68 -14.64 -14.90
CA SER A 94 6.13 -15.77 -14.17
C SER A 94 4.58 -15.79 -14.10
N GLY A 95 3.99 -16.85 -13.53
CA GLY A 95 2.56 -16.86 -13.17
C GLY A 95 1.54 -16.96 -14.33
N LYS A 96 0.29 -16.56 -14.04
CA LYS A 96 -0.90 -16.71 -14.90
C LYS A 96 -1.47 -15.35 -15.29
N ALA A 97 -1.84 -15.18 -16.56
CA ALA A 97 -2.40 -13.93 -17.09
C ALA A 97 -3.76 -13.59 -16.45
N LYS A 98 -3.83 -12.44 -15.77
CA LYS A 98 -5.02 -11.85 -15.15
C LYS A 98 -5.22 -10.42 -15.65
N TYR A 99 -6.45 -9.93 -15.54
CA TYR A 99 -6.77 -8.50 -15.70
C TYR A 99 -7.14 -7.95 -14.31
N PRO A 100 -6.77 -6.71 -13.95
CA PRO A 100 -7.21 -6.11 -12.70
C PRO A 100 -8.74 -5.96 -12.68
N ALA A 101 -9.33 -6.07 -11.49
CA ALA A 101 -10.79 -6.02 -11.30
C ALA A 101 -11.35 -4.57 -11.27
N GLY A 102 -10.49 -3.56 -11.16
CA GLY A 102 -10.85 -2.15 -11.12
C GLY A 102 -9.83 -1.26 -11.83
N SER A 103 -9.96 0.05 -11.67
CA SER A 103 -9.11 1.08 -12.30
C SER A 103 -7.73 1.26 -11.63
N SER A 104 -7.37 0.39 -10.68
CA SER A 104 -6.08 0.35 -10.00
C SER A 104 -5.74 -1.06 -9.51
N PHE A 105 -4.46 -1.27 -9.19
CA PHE A 105 -3.94 -2.44 -8.47
C PHE A 105 -2.61 -2.09 -7.78
N THR A 106 -2.24 -2.86 -6.75
CA THR A 106 -0.98 -2.69 -6.01
C THR A 106 -0.15 -3.96 -6.08
N VAL A 107 1.17 -3.84 -6.30
CA VAL A 107 2.13 -4.94 -6.39
C VAL A 107 3.45 -4.46 -5.78
N ASN A 108 3.98 -5.18 -4.79
CA ASN A 108 5.23 -4.87 -4.06
C ASN A 108 5.33 -3.37 -3.70
N GLY A 109 4.34 -2.85 -2.96
CA GLY A 109 4.23 -1.43 -2.57
C GLY A 109 3.70 -0.50 -3.66
N LEU A 110 4.10 -0.70 -4.92
CA LEU A 110 3.71 0.17 -6.03
C LEU A 110 2.23 0.02 -6.41
N THR A 111 1.48 1.11 -6.28
CA THR A 111 0.08 1.20 -6.72
C THR A 111 -0.03 1.82 -8.11
N ILE A 112 -0.37 1.01 -9.10
CA ILE A 112 -0.73 1.47 -10.45
C ILE A 112 -2.21 1.87 -10.46
N TYR A 113 -2.54 3.09 -10.91
CA TYR A 113 -3.91 3.60 -10.96
C TYR A 113 -4.23 4.37 -12.24
N GLY A 114 -5.49 4.82 -12.39
CA GLY A 114 -5.97 5.53 -13.58
C GLY A 114 -6.21 4.62 -14.79
N ILE A 115 -6.20 3.30 -14.59
CA ILE A 115 -6.33 2.29 -15.65
C ILE A 115 -7.70 2.45 -16.32
N PRO A 116 -7.77 2.71 -17.64
CA PRO A 116 -9.05 2.84 -18.33
C PRO A 116 -9.84 1.54 -18.36
N ASP A 117 -11.17 1.67 -18.42
CA ASP A 117 -12.09 0.56 -18.68
C ASP A 117 -11.60 -0.27 -19.89
N LYS A 118 -11.50 -1.59 -19.69
CA LYS A 118 -11.02 -2.56 -20.69
C LYS A 118 -11.69 -2.40 -22.06
N SER A 119 -12.97 -2.03 -22.10
CA SER A 119 -13.73 -1.80 -23.34
C SER A 119 -13.24 -0.61 -24.17
N LYS A 120 -12.46 0.30 -23.58
CA LYS A 120 -11.91 1.52 -24.20
C LYS A 120 -10.45 1.36 -24.67
N LEU A 121 -9.84 0.21 -24.40
CA LEU A 121 -8.43 -0.06 -24.69
C LEU A 121 -8.25 -0.96 -25.91
N THR A 122 -7.21 -0.70 -26.72
CA THR A 122 -6.85 -1.55 -27.87
C THR A 122 -6.39 -2.95 -27.42
N ALA A 123 -6.30 -3.91 -28.35
CA ALA A 123 -5.82 -5.26 -28.03
C ALA A 123 -4.40 -5.25 -27.41
N ASP A 124 -3.50 -4.40 -27.93
CA ASP A 124 -2.16 -4.19 -27.40
C ASP A 124 -2.19 -3.54 -26.01
N GLN A 125 -2.97 -2.47 -25.81
CA GLN A 125 -3.11 -1.82 -24.50
C GLN A 125 -3.73 -2.76 -23.44
N GLN A 126 -4.72 -3.56 -23.83
CA GLN A 126 -5.26 -4.63 -22.97
C GLN A 126 -4.20 -5.69 -22.68
N TYR A 127 -3.30 -6.00 -23.61
CA TYR A 127 -2.18 -6.86 -23.30
C TYR A 127 -1.22 -6.21 -22.28
N ILE A 128 -0.95 -4.90 -22.41
CA ILE A 128 -0.07 -4.19 -21.49
C ILE A 128 -0.63 -4.18 -20.06
N VAL A 129 -1.89 -3.78 -19.88
CA VAL A 129 -2.55 -3.82 -18.55
C VAL A 129 -2.54 -5.23 -17.95
N ARG A 130 -2.72 -6.26 -18.78
CA ARG A 130 -2.63 -7.68 -18.37
C ARG A 130 -1.21 -8.05 -17.92
N GLY A 131 -0.18 -7.67 -18.67
CA GLY A 131 1.22 -7.95 -18.35
C GLY A 131 1.68 -7.24 -17.07
N LEU A 132 1.40 -5.93 -16.95
CA LEU A 132 1.69 -5.11 -15.77
C LEU A 132 1.14 -5.73 -14.49
N TYR A 133 -0.15 -6.08 -14.47
CA TYR A 133 -0.81 -6.67 -13.29
C TYR A 133 -0.39 -8.11 -12.99
N SER A 134 0.02 -8.89 -14.01
CA SER A 134 0.25 -10.33 -13.84
C SER A 134 1.68 -10.71 -13.52
N TRP A 135 2.67 -10.05 -14.13
CA TRP A 135 4.07 -10.42 -14.00
C TRP A 135 5.05 -9.25 -14.17
N TRP A 136 4.84 -8.28 -15.08
CA TRP A 136 5.85 -7.25 -15.34
C TRP A 136 6.14 -6.36 -14.14
N ILE A 137 5.15 -5.78 -13.44
CA ILE A 137 5.46 -4.96 -12.25
C ILE A 137 6.12 -5.82 -11.17
N LYS A 138 5.57 -7.01 -10.89
CA LYS A 138 6.06 -7.91 -9.83
C LYS A 138 7.52 -8.33 -10.07
N ASP A 139 7.79 -8.88 -11.25
CA ASP A 139 9.08 -9.50 -11.55
C ASP A 139 10.16 -8.43 -11.82
N SER A 140 9.77 -7.23 -12.29
CA SER A 140 10.64 -6.04 -12.34
C SER A 140 11.01 -5.50 -10.96
N LEU A 141 10.04 -5.30 -10.06
CA LEU A 141 10.33 -4.81 -8.70
C LEU A 141 11.17 -5.81 -7.91
N ALA A 142 10.89 -7.11 -8.03
CA ALA A 142 11.72 -8.15 -7.45
C ALA A 142 13.16 -8.13 -8.00
N LEU A 143 13.39 -7.85 -9.29
CA LEU A 143 14.74 -7.72 -9.84
C LEU A 143 15.47 -6.43 -9.35
N ILE A 144 14.74 -5.33 -9.16
CA ILE A 144 15.31 -4.08 -8.61
C ILE A 144 15.69 -4.28 -7.14
N GLU A 145 14.85 -4.94 -6.34
CA GLU A 145 15.12 -5.32 -4.94
C GLU A 145 16.27 -6.35 -4.83
N GLU A 146 16.28 -7.37 -5.70
CA GLU A 146 17.39 -8.34 -5.85
C GLU A 146 18.71 -7.60 -6.13
N SER A 147 18.68 -6.55 -6.95
CA SER A 147 19.88 -5.82 -7.38
C SER A 147 20.36 -4.77 -6.38
N TYR A 148 19.48 -3.85 -5.95
CA TYR A 148 19.84 -2.61 -5.23
C TYR A 148 19.39 -2.59 -3.77
N GLY A 149 18.41 -3.43 -3.38
CA GLY A 149 17.86 -3.44 -2.02
C GLY A 149 16.82 -2.34 -1.75
N TYR A 150 16.44 -1.54 -2.74
CA TYR A 150 15.27 -0.66 -2.67
C TYR A 150 13.97 -1.43 -2.94
N SER A 151 12.85 -0.94 -2.39
CA SER A 151 11.49 -1.39 -2.73
C SER A 151 10.51 -0.22 -2.50
N PHE A 152 9.36 -0.21 -3.19
CA PHE A 152 8.25 0.70 -2.86
C PHE A 152 7.53 0.33 -1.54
N THR A 153 8.07 -0.63 -0.78
CA THR A 153 7.65 -1.00 0.58
C THR A 153 8.61 -0.48 1.66
N ALA A 154 9.54 0.42 1.32
CA ALA A 154 10.33 1.11 2.33
C ALA A 154 9.47 2.19 3.02
N ALA A 155 9.70 2.41 4.32
CA ALA A 155 8.86 3.31 5.13
C ALA A 155 9.05 4.81 4.78
N ASP A 156 10.09 5.14 4.03
CA ASP A 156 10.48 6.47 3.57
C ASP A 156 10.18 6.70 2.07
N THR A 157 9.52 5.76 1.39
CA THR A 157 9.13 5.90 -0.03
C THR A 157 8.06 7.00 -0.21
N THR A 158 8.51 8.22 -0.47
CA THR A 158 7.68 9.44 -0.60
C THR A 158 6.60 9.42 -1.69
N ASN A 159 6.61 8.44 -2.62
CA ASN A 159 5.60 8.34 -3.68
C ASN A 159 5.42 6.90 -4.21
N SER A 160 4.60 6.11 -3.52
CA SER A 160 4.26 4.72 -3.86
C SER A 160 3.23 4.56 -5.00
N ARG A 161 2.88 5.63 -5.75
CA ARG A 161 1.70 5.65 -6.64
C ARG A 161 2.02 6.15 -8.05
N MET A 162 1.70 5.33 -9.07
CA MET A 162 1.87 5.69 -10.48
C MET A 162 0.57 5.61 -11.28
N LYS A 163 0.26 6.67 -12.01
CA LYS A 163 -0.84 6.75 -12.96
C LYS A 163 -0.42 6.11 -14.29
N LEU A 164 -1.16 5.12 -14.79
CA LEU A 164 -0.88 4.52 -16.09
C LEU A 164 -1.43 5.39 -17.22
N LYS A 165 -0.58 5.76 -18.18
CA LYS A 165 -0.94 6.58 -19.35
C LYS A 165 -0.46 5.92 -20.63
N PHE A 166 -1.36 5.78 -21.60
CA PHE A 166 -0.99 5.40 -22.96
C PHE A 166 -0.92 6.66 -23.82
N ILE A 167 0.22 6.86 -24.47
CA ILE A 167 0.42 7.89 -25.49
C ILE A 167 0.66 7.21 -26.84
N ASP A 168 0.54 7.94 -27.94
CA ASP A 168 0.85 7.43 -29.27
C ASP A 168 1.45 8.56 -30.12
N ASP A 169 2.77 8.74 -29.98
CA ASP A 169 3.52 9.82 -30.64
C ASP A 169 4.80 9.28 -31.28
N GLU A 170 4.84 9.30 -32.61
CA GLU A 170 5.95 8.84 -33.45
C GLU A 170 7.09 9.89 -33.55
N ASN A 171 6.91 11.10 -33.00
CA ASN A 171 7.90 12.18 -33.03
C ASN A 171 8.87 12.16 -31.83
N ILE A 172 8.47 11.55 -30.71
CA ILE A 172 9.32 11.38 -29.53
C ILE A 172 10.02 10.02 -29.60
N GLY A 173 11.35 10.01 -29.56
CA GLY A 173 12.18 8.79 -29.70
C GLY A 173 12.18 7.86 -28.48
N THR A 174 11.14 7.90 -27.67
CA THR A 174 11.06 7.35 -26.31
C THR A 174 10.02 6.24 -26.25
N LEU A 175 10.41 5.07 -25.73
CA LEU A 175 9.60 3.85 -25.70
C LEU A 175 8.55 3.88 -24.58
N ALA A 176 8.99 4.22 -23.37
CA ALA A 176 8.17 4.56 -22.22
C ALA A 176 8.92 5.65 -21.40
N TYR A 177 8.26 6.31 -20.47
CA TYR A 177 8.91 7.20 -19.49
C TYR A 177 8.08 7.34 -18.21
N VAL A 178 8.73 7.63 -17.08
CA VAL A 178 8.06 8.20 -15.88
C VAL A 178 8.09 9.73 -15.93
N SER A 179 6.97 10.39 -15.64
CA SER A 179 6.86 11.85 -15.55
C SER A 179 6.02 12.30 -14.35
N PHE A 180 6.02 13.60 -14.05
CA PHE A 180 5.16 14.20 -13.02
C PHE A 180 3.97 14.91 -13.67
N GLU A 181 2.74 14.64 -13.20
CA GLU A 181 1.54 15.43 -13.53
C GLU A 181 0.86 15.89 -12.23
N SER A 182 0.21 17.07 -12.28
CA SER A 182 -0.58 17.60 -11.16
C SER A 182 -2.07 17.37 -11.44
N ASP A 183 -2.71 16.54 -10.63
CA ASP A 183 -4.10 16.14 -10.83
C ASP A 183 -5.08 17.20 -10.29
N ASP A 184 -5.68 17.93 -11.23
CA ASP A 184 -6.92 18.72 -11.10
C ASP A 184 -7.01 19.70 -9.92
N GLY A 185 -5.86 20.19 -9.45
CA GLY A 185 -5.78 21.21 -8.38
C GLY A 185 -5.89 20.65 -6.96
N LYS A 186 -5.68 19.34 -6.77
CA LYS A 186 -5.33 18.78 -5.45
C LYS A 186 -3.80 18.64 -5.37
N SER A 187 -3.20 19.07 -4.26
CA SER A 187 -1.75 19.20 -4.10
C SER A 187 -1.06 17.89 -3.72
N CYS A 188 -1.17 16.88 -4.58
CA CYS A 188 -0.42 15.63 -4.50
C CYS A 188 0.27 15.38 -5.85
N GLU A 189 1.60 15.46 -5.90
CA GLU A 189 2.35 15.23 -7.14
C GLU A 189 2.24 13.76 -7.57
N SER A 190 1.69 13.53 -8.77
CA SER A 190 1.41 12.19 -9.25
C SER A 190 2.45 11.76 -10.28
N ARG A 191 3.18 10.68 -9.98
CA ARG A 191 4.01 10.02 -10.99
C ARG A 191 3.11 9.39 -12.06
N VAL A 192 3.53 9.46 -13.31
CA VAL A 192 2.78 8.96 -14.46
C VAL A 192 3.70 8.08 -15.30
N LEU A 193 3.38 6.78 -15.36
CA LEU A 193 4.04 5.82 -16.22
C LEU A 193 3.40 5.91 -17.62
N CYS A 194 4.13 6.53 -18.55
CA CYS A 194 3.72 6.71 -19.93
C CYS A 194 4.29 5.60 -20.81
N VAL A 195 3.44 4.81 -21.48
CA VAL A 195 3.89 3.82 -22.49
C VAL A 195 3.52 4.33 -23.87
N ASN A 196 4.51 4.45 -24.76
CA ASN A 196 4.32 4.98 -26.11
C ASN A 196 3.91 3.89 -27.09
N MET A 197 2.63 3.86 -27.41
CA MET A 197 2.04 2.87 -28.31
C MET A 197 2.64 2.89 -29.72
N ALA A 198 3.25 4.00 -30.16
CA ALA A 198 3.95 4.10 -31.43
C ALA A 198 4.97 2.97 -31.65
N TYR A 199 5.61 2.50 -30.58
CA TYR A 199 6.63 1.44 -30.61
C TYR A 199 6.10 0.05 -30.19
N PHE A 200 4.90 -0.04 -29.60
CA PHE A 200 4.33 -1.26 -29.03
C PHE A 200 2.99 -1.67 -29.66
N ARG A 201 2.79 -1.38 -30.96
CA ARG A 201 1.67 -1.91 -31.76
C ARG A 201 1.98 -3.33 -32.26
N ASN A 202 0.96 -4.19 -32.35
CA ASN A 202 1.04 -5.58 -32.86
C ASN A 202 1.98 -6.50 -32.04
N MET A 203 1.97 -6.40 -30.71
CA MET A 203 2.80 -7.27 -29.87
C MET A 203 2.41 -8.74 -30.03
N LYS A 204 3.42 -9.61 -29.91
CA LYS A 204 3.23 -11.07 -29.91
C LYS A 204 2.50 -11.48 -28.63
N SER A 205 1.17 -11.52 -28.64
CA SER A 205 0.34 -11.73 -27.43
C SER A 205 0.47 -13.11 -26.74
N SER A 206 1.24 -14.02 -27.34
CA SER A 206 1.72 -15.28 -26.78
C SER A 206 3.08 -15.18 -26.07
N ASP A 207 3.84 -14.12 -26.33
CA ASP A 207 5.19 -13.84 -25.83
C ASP A 207 5.13 -12.93 -24.60
N ARG A 208 5.54 -13.46 -23.46
CA ARG A 208 5.43 -12.83 -22.13
C ARG A 208 6.30 -11.60 -21.94
N HIS A 209 7.31 -11.37 -22.80
CA HIS A 209 8.23 -10.23 -22.71
C HIS A 209 7.67 -8.95 -23.35
N GLY A 210 6.50 -9.02 -23.99
CA GLY A 210 5.91 -7.87 -24.71
C GLY A 210 6.65 -7.54 -26.01
N THR A 211 7.31 -8.55 -26.58
CA THR A 211 8.20 -8.44 -27.74
C THR A 211 7.46 -7.99 -29.00
N THR A 212 8.03 -6.98 -29.66
CA THR A 212 7.67 -6.55 -31.02
C THR A 212 8.64 -7.14 -32.04
N ASP A 213 8.88 -6.50 -33.18
CA ASP A 213 9.97 -6.86 -34.11
C ASP A 213 11.27 -6.07 -33.84
N ARG A 214 11.31 -5.25 -32.77
CA ARG A 214 12.48 -4.41 -32.41
C ARG A 214 12.74 -4.24 -30.91
N PHE A 215 11.73 -4.34 -30.05
CA PHE A 215 11.81 -3.97 -28.63
C PHE A 215 11.08 -4.96 -27.72
N ASN A 216 11.54 -5.10 -26.49
CA ASN A 216 10.93 -5.90 -25.42
C ASN A 216 10.41 -4.94 -24.34
N LEU A 217 9.08 -4.91 -24.15
CA LEU A 217 8.46 -3.94 -23.23
C LEU A 217 8.81 -4.22 -21.76
N ASP A 218 9.06 -5.48 -21.38
CA ASP A 218 9.40 -5.83 -20.00
C ASP A 218 10.72 -5.19 -19.52
N ARG A 219 11.78 -5.23 -20.35
CA ARG A 219 13.05 -4.56 -20.10
C ARG A 219 12.91 -3.03 -20.08
N THR A 220 12.11 -2.46 -20.97
CA THR A 220 11.77 -1.03 -20.90
C THR A 220 11.05 -0.68 -19.58
N LEU A 221 10.12 -1.53 -19.14
CA LEU A 221 9.37 -1.29 -17.89
C LEU A 221 10.25 -1.39 -16.64
N VAL A 222 11.21 -2.31 -16.55
CA VAL A 222 12.12 -2.33 -15.39
C VAL A 222 13.04 -1.10 -15.36
N HIS A 223 13.52 -0.64 -16.53
CA HIS A 223 14.29 0.61 -16.66
C HIS A 223 13.51 1.81 -16.08
N GLU A 224 12.26 2.00 -16.52
CA GLU A 224 11.39 3.08 -16.03
C GLU A 224 11.02 2.96 -14.54
N LEU A 225 10.88 1.73 -14.02
CA LEU A 225 10.60 1.50 -12.61
C LEU A 225 11.79 1.84 -11.71
N VAL A 226 13.04 1.77 -12.19
CA VAL A 226 14.20 2.28 -11.46
C VAL A 226 14.09 3.79 -11.27
N HIS A 227 13.80 4.54 -12.34
CA HIS A 227 13.61 5.99 -12.24
C HIS A 227 12.47 6.34 -11.28
N GLY A 228 11.35 5.64 -11.38
CA GLY A 228 10.21 5.84 -10.48
C GLY A 228 10.52 5.53 -9.01
N LEU A 229 11.31 4.50 -8.73
CA LEU A 229 11.67 4.09 -7.36
C LEU A 229 12.74 5.00 -6.77
N MET A 230 13.89 5.15 -7.45
CA MET A 230 14.99 5.97 -6.95
C MET A 230 14.57 7.43 -6.74
N ALA A 231 13.71 7.99 -7.60
CA ALA A 231 13.18 9.33 -7.42
C ALA A 231 12.18 9.48 -6.25
N SER A 232 11.69 8.38 -5.68
CA SER A 232 10.78 8.34 -4.53
C SER A 232 11.47 8.06 -3.20
N ASN A 233 12.71 7.57 -3.27
CA ASN A 233 13.52 7.12 -2.15
C ASN A 233 14.73 8.04 -1.91
N VAL A 234 15.47 8.38 -2.96
CA VAL A 234 16.65 9.27 -2.87
C VAL A 234 16.22 10.73 -2.87
N ASN A 235 16.30 11.36 -1.69
CA ASN A 235 15.92 12.76 -1.40
C ASN A 235 16.31 13.80 -2.48
N TYR A 236 17.49 13.63 -3.09
CA TYR A 236 18.03 14.55 -4.10
C TYR A 236 18.31 13.86 -5.45
N PHE A 237 17.47 12.90 -5.86
CA PHE A 237 17.64 12.13 -7.10
C PHE A 237 17.91 13.00 -8.34
N ALA A 238 17.20 14.12 -8.49
CA ALA A 238 17.33 15.04 -9.62
C ALA A 238 18.66 15.80 -9.68
N ASP A 239 19.41 15.87 -8.56
CA ASP A 239 20.76 16.47 -8.51
C ASP A 239 21.86 15.44 -8.82
N LEU A 240 21.55 14.13 -8.89
CA LEU A 240 22.54 13.09 -9.18
C LEU A 240 23.09 13.25 -10.61
N PRO A 241 24.38 12.94 -10.85
CA PRO A 241 24.95 13.01 -12.19
C PRO A 241 24.20 12.14 -13.20
N ILE A 242 23.93 12.66 -14.40
CA ILE A 242 23.11 11.99 -15.42
C ILE A 242 23.66 10.61 -15.83
N PHE A 243 24.99 10.43 -15.85
CA PHE A 243 25.60 9.13 -16.14
C PHE A 243 25.29 8.09 -15.06
N LEU A 244 24.98 8.50 -13.83
CA LEU A 244 24.56 7.62 -12.74
C LEU A 244 23.05 7.36 -12.82
N ALA A 245 22.23 8.41 -12.90
CA ALA A 245 20.77 8.28 -12.92
C ALA A 245 20.27 7.49 -14.15
N GLU A 246 20.66 7.89 -15.36
CA GLU A 246 20.23 7.28 -16.63
C GLU A 246 21.02 6.02 -16.97
N GLY A 247 22.35 6.06 -16.86
CA GLY A 247 23.22 4.99 -17.33
C GLY A 247 23.62 3.97 -16.27
N GLY A 248 24.08 4.45 -15.11
CA GLY A 248 24.63 3.61 -14.05
C GLY A 248 23.56 2.82 -13.30
N SER A 249 22.39 3.41 -13.09
CA SER A 249 21.33 2.86 -12.25
C SER A 249 20.20 2.17 -13.03
N ALA A 250 19.76 2.69 -14.18
CA ALA A 250 18.68 2.01 -14.92
C ALA A 250 19.22 0.77 -15.68
N GLU A 251 20.29 0.93 -16.47
CA GLU A 251 20.80 -0.12 -17.37
C GLU A 251 21.44 -1.32 -16.63
N LEU A 252 22.00 -1.10 -15.44
CA LEU A 252 22.72 -2.11 -14.65
C LEU A 252 21.79 -3.18 -14.03
N ILE A 253 20.50 -2.89 -13.89
CA ILE A 253 19.47 -3.85 -13.44
C ILE A 253 19.28 -4.96 -14.47
N HIS A 254 18.97 -4.59 -15.71
CA HIS A 254 18.62 -5.54 -16.76
C HIS A 254 19.82 -5.96 -17.63
N GLY A 255 20.96 -5.29 -17.49
CA GLY A 255 22.15 -5.50 -18.31
C GLY A 255 22.02 -4.88 -19.71
N LEU A 256 23.16 -4.54 -20.31
CA LEU A 256 23.26 -3.73 -21.52
C LEU A 256 24.16 -4.37 -22.62
N ASP A 257 24.79 -5.50 -22.31
CA ASP A 257 25.84 -6.11 -23.14
C ASP A 257 25.30 -6.64 -24.47
N ASP A 258 24.03 -7.07 -24.50
CA ASP A 258 23.35 -7.57 -25.70
C ASP A 258 22.74 -6.43 -26.54
N GLU A 259 22.08 -5.45 -25.92
CA GLU A 259 21.38 -4.37 -26.63
C GLU A 259 22.33 -3.33 -27.21
N ARG A 260 23.41 -2.96 -26.50
CA ARG A 260 24.29 -1.83 -26.90
C ARG A 260 25.77 -2.21 -27.01
N ARG A 261 26.05 -3.50 -27.28
CA ARG A 261 27.39 -4.07 -27.51
C ARG A 261 28.35 -3.18 -28.29
N GLU A 262 27.91 -2.63 -29.42
CA GLU A 262 28.76 -1.76 -30.28
C GLU A 262 29.17 -0.46 -29.60
N ASN A 263 28.27 0.15 -28.80
CA ASN A 263 28.56 1.38 -28.05
C ASN A 263 29.52 1.08 -26.89
N ILE A 264 29.33 -0.04 -26.19
CA ILE A 264 30.24 -0.48 -25.13
C ILE A 264 31.67 -0.67 -25.69
N ILE A 265 31.79 -1.35 -26.83
CA ILE A 265 33.06 -1.53 -27.55
C ILE A 265 33.64 -0.20 -28.05
N ARG A 266 32.80 0.74 -28.51
CA ARG A 266 33.20 2.08 -28.98
C ARG A 266 33.81 2.90 -27.84
N TYR A 267 33.16 2.95 -26.67
CA TYR A 267 33.66 3.74 -25.54
C TYR A 267 34.88 3.08 -24.88
N ALA A 268 34.89 1.74 -24.74
CA ALA A 268 36.04 1.00 -24.20
C ALA A 268 37.34 1.17 -25.01
N LYS A 269 37.28 1.72 -26.23
CA LYS A 269 38.44 2.03 -27.09
C LYS A 269 38.97 3.46 -26.96
N ASP A 270 38.23 4.39 -26.36
CA ASP A 270 38.59 5.81 -26.32
C ASP A 270 38.35 6.44 -24.93
N PRO A 271 39.39 6.61 -24.10
CA PRO A 271 39.25 7.22 -22.77
C PRO A 271 38.84 8.69 -22.81
N THR A 272 38.98 9.39 -23.94
CA THR A 272 38.57 10.81 -24.08
C THR A 272 37.05 10.97 -24.15
N ILE A 273 36.31 9.87 -24.35
CA ILE A 273 34.84 9.83 -24.25
C ILE A 273 34.44 9.81 -22.77
N PHE A 274 35.03 8.93 -21.96
CA PHE A 274 34.79 8.88 -20.52
C PHE A 274 35.25 10.15 -19.79
N GLU A 275 36.31 10.81 -20.25
CA GLU A 275 36.72 12.12 -19.72
C GLU A 275 35.63 13.21 -19.83
N LYS A 276 34.63 13.03 -20.71
CA LYS A 276 33.45 13.92 -20.87
C LYS A 276 32.22 13.40 -20.13
N ILE A 277 31.87 12.13 -20.32
CA ILE A 277 30.65 11.52 -19.71
C ILE A 277 30.76 11.54 -18.17
N LEU A 278 31.95 11.29 -17.63
CA LEU A 278 32.23 11.25 -16.19
C LEU A 278 32.48 12.65 -15.61
N ILE A 279 31.76 13.67 -16.10
CA ILE A 279 31.71 15.03 -15.54
C ILE A 279 30.36 15.18 -14.81
N PRO A 280 30.32 15.44 -13.49
CA PRO A 280 29.07 15.52 -12.73
C PRO A 280 28.05 16.56 -13.22
N THR A 281 28.51 17.62 -13.91
CA THR A 281 27.67 18.69 -14.45
C THR A 281 27.38 18.53 -15.95
N PHE A 282 27.47 17.31 -16.49
CA PHE A 282 27.19 17.02 -17.90
C PHE A 282 25.67 16.85 -18.12
N THR A 283 25.11 17.52 -19.13
CA THR A 283 23.65 17.70 -19.29
C THR A 283 23.17 17.57 -20.74
N THR A 284 23.88 16.80 -21.59
CA THR A 284 23.50 16.62 -23.01
C THR A 284 22.58 15.43 -23.21
N SER A 285 21.76 15.47 -24.26
CA SER A 285 20.90 14.36 -24.70
C SER A 285 21.66 13.28 -25.48
N GLU A 286 22.93 13.05 -25.16
CA GLU A 286 23.78 12.12 -25.90
C GLU A 286 23.60 10.69 -25.36
N ARG A 287 23.14 9.78 -26.22
CA ARG A 287 22.95 8.34 -25.90
C ARG A 287 24.23 7.63 -25.38
N ASP A 288 25.37 8.31 -25.47
CA ASP A 288 26.64 7.88 -24.92
C ASP A 288 26.61 7.79 -23.37
N VAL A 289 25.75 8.55 -22.65
CA VAL A 289 25.68 8.52 -21.16
C VAL A 289 25.26 7.17 -20.60
N TYR A 290 24.42 6.42 -21.31
CA TYR A 290 23.85 5.16 -20.84
C TYR A 290 24.92 4.07 -20.69
N ALA A 291 25.53 3.65 -21.80
CA ALA A 291 26.60 2.66 -21.77
C ALA A 291 27.88 3.19 -21.10
N GLY A 292 28.13 4.51 -21.09
CA GLY A 292 29.20 5.10 -20.29
C GLY A 292 28.99 4.91 -18.78
N GLY A 293 27.79 5.20 -18.28
CA GLY A 293 27.40 5.00 -16.89
C GLY A 293 27.45 3.54 -16.45
N TYR A 294 26.87 2.66 -17.26
CA TYR A 294 26.89 1.21 -17.07
C TYR A 294 28.33 0.66 -16.92
N ILE A 295 29.24 0.98 -17.86
CA ILE A 295 30.64 0.51 -17.80
C ILE A 295 31.35 1.02 -16.54
N PHE A 296 31.09 2.27 -16.14
CA PHE A 296 31.65 2.86 -14.92
C PHE A 296 31.14 2.16 -13.66
N MET A 297 29.85 1.85 -13.56
CA MET A 297 29.29 1.16 -12.38
C MET A 297 29.70 -0.32 -12.30
N ARG A 298 29.81 -1.03 -13.44
CA ARG A 298 30.40 -2.39 -13.49
C ARG A 298 31.85 -2.38 -13.00
N TYR A 299 32.67 -1.45 -13.49
CA TYR A 299 34.03 -1.22 -12.98
C TYR A 299 34.05 -0.92 -11.48
N PHE A 300 33.20 -0.01 -11.01
CA PHE A 300 33.13 0.37 -9.60
C PHE A 300 32.82 -0.85 -8.71
N ALA A 301 31.76 -1.61 -9.05
CA ALA A 301 31.37 -2.83 -8.36
C ALA A 301 32.51 -3.86 -8.32
N LYS A 302 33.16 -4.13 -9.47
CA LYS A 302 34.27 -5.09 -9.55
C LYS A 302 35.51 -4.66 -8.79
N GLN A 303 35.86 -3.37 -8.79
CA GLN A 303 37.02 -2.88 -8.06
C GLN A 303 36.76 -2.70 -6.56
N ALA A 304 35.51 -2.57 -6.11
CA ALA A 304 35.14 -2.50 -4.69
C ALA A 304 34.95 -3.89 -4.05
N ALA A 305 34.54 -4.90 -4.84
CA ALA A 305 34.35 -6.28 -4.36
C ALA A 305 35.62 -6.91 -3.78
N THR A 306 35.44 -7.87 -2.86
CA THR A 306 36.50 -8.46 -2.03
C THR A 306 36.72 -9.96 -2.25
N THR A 307 35.95 -10.60 -3.14
CA THR A 307 35.99 -12.05 -3.39
C THR A 307 36.60 -12.40 -4.74
N THR A 308 37.73 -13.13 -4.74
CA THR A 308 38.31 -13.75 -5.95
C THR A 308 37.71 -15.13 -6.19
N PHE A 309 37.31 -15.41 -7.43
CA PHE A 309 36.77 -16.71 -7.85
C PHE A 309 37.92 -17.68 -8.20
N ASP A 310 37.82 -18.94 -7.77
CA ASP A 310 38.76 -20.03 -8.09
C ASP A 310 37.98 -21.20 -8.73
N TYR A 311 38.60 -21.89 -9.69
CA TYR A 311 37.90 -22.71 -10.69
C TYR A 311 38.21 -24.21 -10.59
N ASP A 312 39.22 -24.62 -9.80
CA ASP A 312 39.98 -25.84 -10.11
C ASP A 312 39.65 -27.10 -9.27
N THR A 313 38.52 -27.14 -8.54
CA THR A 313 38.17 -28.28 -7.64
C THR A 313 36.79 -28.89 -7.90
N TYR A 314 36.67 -29.74 -8.95
CA TYR A 314 35.54 -30.69 -9.05
C TYR A 314 35.84 -31.93 -9.91
N ARG A 315 36.23 -33.08 -9.30
CA ARG A 315 36.07 -34.44 -9.88
C ARG A 315 36.39 -35.64 -8.97
N LYS A 316 35.42 -36.57 -8.90
CA LYS A 316 35.50 -38.05 -8.73
C LYS A 316 36.15 -38.70 -7.49
N THR A 317 35.44 -39.71 -6.95
CA THR A 317 35.99 -40.99 -6.45
C THR A 317 34.90 -42.08 -6.44
N ILE A 318 35.12 -43.23 -7.10
CA ILE A 318 34.41 -44.55 -7.06
C ILE A 318 35.07 -45.51 -8.08
N SER A 319 35.04 -46.86 -8.01
CA SER A 319 34.62 -47.84 -6.97
C SER A 319 35.00 -49.29 -7.39
N THR A 320 35.28 -50.19 -6.45
CA THR A 320 35.39 -51.67 -6.64
C THR A 320 34.92 -52.40 -5.38
N GLY A 321 34.28 -53.58 -5.41
CA GLY A 321 33.77 -54.38 -6.53
C GLY A 321 33.67 -55.88 -6.20
N SER A 322 32.47 -56.48 -6.37
CA SER A 322 32.12 -57.92 -6.32
C SER A 322 32.37 -58.74 -5.03
N SER A 323 31.25 -59.17 -4.42
CA SER A 323 30.97 -60.35 -3.56
C SER A 323 32.12 -61.21 -3.00
N GLY A 324 32.08 -61.49 -1.69
CA GLY A 324 32.96 -62.48 -1.06
C GLY A 324 33.08 -62.35 0.47
N GLY A 325 32.20 -63.03 1.20
CA GLY A 325 32.16 -63.03 2.67
C GLY A 325 33.51 -63.26 3.36
N PHE A 326 33.78 -62.44 4.38
CA PHE A 326 35.10 -62.31 5.01
C PHE A 326 35.01 -62.34 6.54
N ALA A 327 35.83 -63.19 7.18
CA ALA A 327 35.87 -63.33 8.64
C ALA A 327 37.25 -62.91 9.18
N VAL A 328 37.27 -62.00 10.16
CA VAL A 328 38.50 -61.45 10.75
C VAL A 328 38.49 -61.65 12.25
N ASN A 329 39.63 -62.08 12.80
CA ASN A 329 39.80 -62.31 14.24
C ASN A 329 40.84 -61.37 14.86
N TYR A 330 40.47 -60.78 16.00
CA TYR A 330 41.33 -60.24 17.07
C TYR A 330 41.92 -58.80 16.96
N TRP A 331 41.26 -57.87 17.68
CA TRP A 331 41.80 -56.73 18.45
C TRP A 331 42.67 -55.64 17.79
N LYS A 332 42.12 -54.94 16.81
CA LYS A 332 42.09 -53.46 16.72
C LYS A 332 41.07 -53.06 15.66
N THR A 333 40.45 -51.88 15.76
CA THR A 333 39.23 -51.48 15.04
C THR A 333 39.18 -51.98 13.58
N VAL A 334 38.36 -53.01 13.33
CA VAL A 334 38.22 -53.65 12.02
C VAL A 334 36.97 -53.13 11.33
N THR A 335 37.09 -52.76 10.06
CA THR A 335 35.93 -52.56 9.17
C THR A 335 35.77 -53.78 8.27
N MET A 336 34.69 -54.53 8.46
CA MET A 336 34.24 -55.58 7.54
C MET A 336 33.37 -54.95 6.46
N LYS A 337 33.62 -55.29 5.19
CA LYS A 337 32.77 -54.90 4.06
C LYS A 337 32.44 -56.10 3.20
N GLY A 338 31.16 -56.29 2.89
CA GLY A 338 30.72 -57.19 1.82
C GLY A 338 30.79 -56.50 0.45
N GLY A 339 30.17 -57.13 -0.54
CA GLY A 339 30.19 -56.74 -1.94
C GLY A 339 28.92 -56.05 -2.42
N ALA A 340 28.21 -56.73 -3.31
CA ALA A 340 27.01 -56.23 -4.01
C ALA A 340 26.15 -57.40 -4.50
N GLY A 341 26.00 -58.41 -3.65
CA GLY A 341 25.24 -59.63 -3.87
C GLY A 341 25.39 -60.53 -2.63
N SER A 342 24.26 -60.97 -2.08
CA SER A 342 24.07 -61.67 -0.80
C SER A 342 25.34 -62.28 -0.17
N ASP A 343 25.92 -61.55 0.76
CA ASP A 343 27.04 -61.95 1.60
C ASP A 343 26.53 -62.45 2.97
N THR A 344 27.42 -63.09 3.74
CA THR A 344 27.10 -63.59 5.08
C THR A 344 28.29 -63.33 6.01
N ILE A 345 28.06 -62.58 7.09
CA ILE A 345 29.11 -62.11 8.00
C ILE A 345 28.81 -62.59 9.43
N ALA A 346 29.79 -63.26 10.04
CA ALA A 346 29.75 -63.67 11.44
C ALA A 346 30.85 -62.95 12.22
N ASN A 347 30.47 -62.24 13.30
CA ASN A 347 31.40 -61.51 14.16
C ASN A 347 31.41 -62.05 15.60
N SER A 348 32.62 -62.20 16.14
CA SER A 348 32.88 -62.53 17.56
C SER A 348 33.94 -61.60 18.18
N GLY A 349 34.22 -60.45 17.56
CA GLY A 349 35.18 -59.45 18.04
C GLY A 349 34.52 -58.13 18.46
N SER A 350 35.08 -57.49 19.49
CA SER A 350 34.66 -56.16 19.96
C SER A 350 35.42 -55.02 19.29
N ASN A 351 34.76 -53.88 19.11
CA ASN A 351 35.18 -52.70 18.34
C ASN A 351 35.28 -52.99 16.83
N VAL A 352 34.20 -53.55 16.26
CA VAL A 352 34.08 -53.90 14.84
C VAL A 352 33.00 -53.05 14.18
N VAL A 353 33.23 -52.64 12.94
CA VAL A 353 32.24 -51.98 12.07
C VAL A 353 31.94 -52.91 10.90
N ILE A 354 30.68 -53.27 10.70
CA ILE A 354 30.20 -54.16 9.63
C ILE A 354 29.36 -53.34 8.65
N SER A 355 29.60 -53.53 7.35
CA SER A 355 28.78 -52.98 6.27
C SER A 355 28.62 -54.05 5.19
N THR A 356 27.44 -54.66 5.01
CA THR A 356 27.32 -55.81 4.09
C THR A 356 27.20 -55.36 2.63
N GLY A 357 26.21 -54.54 2.27
CA GLY A 357 26.25 -53.75 1.05
C GLY A 357 24.94 -53.67 0.27
N ALA A 358 24.65 -54.69 -0.54
CA ALA A 358 23.51 -54.70 -1.45
C ALA A 358 23.11 -56.11 -1.89
N ALA A 359 21.80 -56.30 -2.05
CA ALA A 359 21.06 -57.57 -2.03
C ALA A 359 20.98 -58.22 -0.63
N ASP A 360 19.97 -59.07 -0.44
CA ASP A 360 19.57 -59.66 0.84
C ASP A 360 20.75 -60.35 1.55
N ASP A 361 21.27 -59.71 2.60
CA ASP A 361 22.49 -60.06 3.35
C ASP A 361 22.17 -60.70 4.72
N VAL A 362 23.12 -61.42 5.32
CA VAL A 362 22.95 -62.06 6.66
C VAL A 362 24.09 -61.72 7.62
N VAL A 363 23.76 -61.27 8.83
CA VAL A 363 24.74 -60.90 9.88
C VAL A 363 24.45 -61.60 11.20
N TRP A 364 25.43 -62.33 11.74
CA TRP A 364 25.40 -62.87 13.11
C TRP A 364 26.47 -62.19 13.99
N ASN A 365 26.05 -61.50 15.04
CA ASN A 365 26.96 -60.82 15.98
C ASN A 365 26.87 -61.40 17.41
N TYR A 366 27.98 -61.96 17.88
CA TYR A 366 28.12 -62.59 19.20
C TYR A 366 28.98 -61.75 20.18
N ALA A 367 29.31 -60.50 19.85
CA ALA A 367 30.26 -59.67 20.59
C ALA A 367 29.76 -58.24 20.84
N GLY A 368 30.18 -57.66 21.96
CA GLY A 368 29.77 -56.30 22.35
C GLY A 368 30.66 -55.18 21.79
N THR A 369 30.13 -53.95 21.78
CA THR A 369 30.76 -52.76 21.19
C THR A 369 30.98 -52.93 19.68
N VAL A 370 29.89 -52.96 18.91
CA VAL A 370 29.89 -53.22 17.46
C VAL A 370 28.95 -52.26 16.75
N THR A 371 29.26 -51.86 15.52
CA THR A 371 28.37 -51.11 14.63
C THR A 371 28.08 -51.94 13.38
N ILE A 372 26.83 -52.03 12.94
CA ILE A 372 26.35 -52.83 11.82
C ILE A 372 25.52 -51.94 10.89
N ASN A 373 25.69 -52.10 9.58
CA ASN A 373 24.91 -51.47 8.52
C ASN A 373 24.65 -52.52 7.42
N ALA A 374 23.40 -52.89 7.16
CA ALA A 374 23.09 -53.94 6.18
C ALA A 374 23.03 -53.38 4.75
N GLY A 375 22.49 -52.17 4.59
CA GLY A 375 22.70 -51.37 3.38
C GLY A 375 21.49 -51.36 2.46
N THR A 376 21.33 -52.37 1.59
CA THR A 376 20.24 -52.42 0.59
C THR A 376 19.85 -53.85 0.16
N GLY A 377 19.14 -54.58 1.02
CA GLY A 377 18.47 -55.84 0.70
C GLY A 377 17.24 -56.05 1.59
N ASN A 378 16.70 -57.27 1.65
CA ASN A 378 15.84 -57.69 2.77
C ASN A 378 16.72 -58.43 3.79
N ASP A 379 17.37 -57.69 4.66
CA ASP A 379 18.57 -58.15 5.35
C ASP A 379 18.26 -58.79 6.73
N LEU A 380 18.95 -59.86 7.09
CA LEU A 380 18.75 -60.60 8.34
C LEU A 380 19.90 -60.36 9.33
N VAL A 381 19.67 -59.56 10.36
CA VAL A 381 20.64 -59.26 11.42
C VAL A 381 20.24 -59.93 12.73
N THR A 382 21.11 -60.74 13.33
CA THR A 382 20.91 -61.36 14.65
C THR A 382 22.03 -60.97 15.61
N ASN A 383 21.69 -60.49 16.80
CA ASN A 383 22.63 -59.94 17.78
C ASN A 383 22.45 -60.51 19.19
N GLU A 384 23.51 -61.13 19.72
CA GLU A 384 23.65 -61.54 21.13
C GLU A 384 24.59 -60.59 21.92
N GLY A 385 25.13 -59.55 21.27
CA GLY A 385 26.12 -58.62 21.82
C GLY A 385 25.55 -57.39 22.54
N ASN A 386 26.25 -56.91 23.58
CA ASN A 386 25.92 -55.71 24.36
C ASN A 386 26.60 -54.43 23.82
N ASN A 387 26.00 -53.24 23.97
CA ASN A 387 26.50 -51.99 23.38
C ASN A 387 26.66 -52.08 21.84
N VAL A 388 25.60 -52.44 21.12
CA VAL A 388 25.64 -52.64 19.66
C VAL A 388 24.74 -51.60 18.97
N SER A 389 25.19 -51.06 17.84
CA SER A 389 24.41 -50.15 16.99
C SER A 389 24.15 -50.84 15.65
N ILE A 390 22.89 -50.93 15.25
CA ILE A 390 22.45 -51.61 14.04
C ILE A 390 21.67 -50.62 13.18
N VAL A 391 22.01 -50.55 11.90
CA VAL A 391 21.20 -49.98 10.83
C VAL A 391 20.86 -51.12 9.88
N GLY A 392 19.58 -51.28 9.53
CA GLY A 392 19.15 -52.09 8.39
C GLY A 392 19.61 -51.43 7.09
N GLY A 393 18.68 -50.85 6.33
CA GLY A 393 19.02 -49.94 5.25
C GLY A 393 17.88 -49.62 4.28
N LYS A 394 17.74 -50.44 3.23
CA LYS A 394 16.69 -50.29 2.21
C LYS A 394 16.14 -51.63 1.74
N GLY A 395 15.09 -52.08 2.41
CA GLY A 395 14.25 -53.18 1.97
C GLY A 395 13.23 -53.52 3.04
N SER A 396 13.07 -54.80 3.38
CA SER A 396 12.18 -55.22 4.48
C SER A 396 12.99 -56.10 5.43
N ASP A 397 13.76 -55.43 6.29
CA ASP A 397 14.82 -56.06 7.07
C ASP A 397 14.24 -56.80 8.29
N THR A 398 14.92 -57.87 8.72
CA THR A 398 14.56 -58.62 9.93
C THR A 398 15.70 -58.56 10.93
N ILE A 399 15.46 -57.93 12.08
CA ILE A 399 16.47 -57.70 13.12
C ILE A 399 16.06 -58.43 14.39
N GLY A 400 16.95 -59.26 14.94
CA GLY A 400 16.78 -59.98 16.20
C GLY A 400 17.84 -59.59 17.22
N THR A 401 17.47 -59.26 18.47
CA THR A 401 18.46 -58.81 19.46
C THR A 401 18.16 -59.18 20.92
N ASP A 402 18.98 -60.05 21.49
CA ASP A 402 18.91 -60.48 22.90
C ASP A 402 19.93 -59.76 23.81
N GLY A 403 20.74 -58.84 23.26
CA GLY A 403 21.77 -58.07 23.98
C GLY A 403 21.27 -56.80 24.67
N ALA A 404 21.96 -56.36 25.72
CA ALA A 404 21.66 -55.13 26.47
C ALA A 404 22.35 -53.88 25.89
N LYS A 405 21.66 -52.73 25.93
CA LYS A 405 22.08 -51.47 25.30
C LYS A 405 22.33 -51.66 23.80
N VAL A 406 21.27 -52.03 23.08
CA VAL A 406 21.31 -52.15 21.62
C VAL A 406 20.47 -51.02 21.02
N PHE A 407 21.09 -50.28 20.11
CA PHE A 407 20.47 -49.24 19.30
C PHE A 407 20.12 -49.87 17.94
N VAL A 408 18.89 -49.66 17.47
CA VAL A 408 18.43 -50.15 16.18
C VAL A 408 17.72 -49.04 15.41
N ASP A 409 18.10 -48.90 14.15
CA ASP A 409 17.48 -48.10 13.09
C ASP A 409 17.11 -49.08 11.96
N GLY A 410 15.85 -49.09 11.53
CA GLY A 410 15.43 -49.97 10.42
C GLY A 410 15.95 -49.48 9.07
N GLY A 411 16.13 -48.16 8.92
CA GLY A 411 16.34 -47.53 7.63
C GLY A 411 15.01 -47.27 6.91
N SER A 412 14.75 -47.99 5.82
CA SER A 412 13.61 -47.69 4.93
C SER A 412 13.01 -48.88 4.20
N GLY A 413 12.05 -49.53 4.85
CA GLY A 413 10.89 -50.13 4.21
C GLY A 413 9.93 -50.74 5.22
N ASN A 414 9.75 -52.07 5.20
CA ASN A 414 8.82 -52.77 6.11
C ASN A 414 9.61 -53.64 7.10
N ASP A 415 10.31 -52.99 8.01
CA ASP A 415 11.34 -53.63 8.84
C ASP A 415 10.75 -54.25 10.12
N ILE A 416 11.20 -55.46 10.48
CA ILE A 416 10.66 -56.29 11.56
C ILE A 416 11.69 -56.44 12.68
N LEU A 417 11.33 -56.03 13.89
CA LEU A 417 12.14 -56.25 15.10
C LEU A 417 11.62 -57.47 15.89
N THR A 418 12.54 -58.37 16.28
CA THR A 418 12.24 -59.61 17.01
C THR A 418 13.09 -59.73 18.29
N ASN A 419 12.48 -60.23 19.36
CA ASN A 419 12.98 -60.24 20.75
C ASN A 419 13.39 -58.86 21.30
N ALA A 420 12.81 -58.48 22.45
CA ALA A 420 13.16 -57.24 23.14
C ALA A 420 12.96 -57.37 24.65
N ILE A 421 14.06 -57.46 25.42
CA ILE A 421 14.02 -57.47 26.89
C ILE A 421 15.09 -56.54 27.45
N ASN A 422 14.66 -55.54 28.22
CA ASN A 422 15.46 -54.51 28.92
C ASN A 422 16.14 -53.44 28.04
N THR A 423 15.50 -52.27 27.97
CA THR A 423 16.02 -50.97 27.46
C THR A 423 16.53 -50.96 26.01
N ILE A 424 15.69 -50.43 25.12
CA ILE A 424 16.05 -50.05 23.74
C ILE A 424 15.83 -48.53 23.61
N GLU A 425 16.78 -47.84 22.98
CA GLU A 425 16.60 -46.49 22.46
C GLU A 425 16.41 -46.63 20.93
N THR A 426 15.15 -46.59 20.48
CA THR A 426 14.76 -46.83 19.08
C THR A 426 14.89 -45.57 18.23
N VAL A 427 15.39 -45.73 17.00
CA VAL A 427 15.22 -44.77 15.90
C VAL A 427 14.28 -45.38 14.84
N ALA A 428 13.99 -44.64 13.77
CA ALA A 428 12.82 -44.85 12.90
C ALA A 428 12.80 -46.16 12.08
N GLY A 429 11.66 -46.40 11.42
CA GLY A 429 11.46 -47.45 10.40
C GLY A 429 10.76 -48.73 10.86
N LEU A 430 10.92 -49.12 12.12
CA LEU A 430 10.60 -50.47 12.60
C LEU A 430 9.11 -50.71 12.91
N THR A 431 8.57 -51.83 12.43
CA THR A 431 7.30 -52.41 12.86
C THR A 431 7.54 -53.42 13.99
N VAL A 432 6.91 -53.18 15.15
CA VAL A 432 7.07 -54.02 16.35
C VAL A 432 5.86 -54.95 16.50
N GLU A 433 5.95 -56.16 15.94
CA GLU A 433 4.95 -57.20 16.19
C GLU A 433 5.22 -57.90 17.54
N ASN A 434 4.16 -58.06 18.36
CA ASN A 434 4.14 -58.74 19.66
C ASN A 434 4.70 -57.98 20.89
N ILE A 435 4.11 -56.83 21.24
CA ILE A 435 4.13 -56.37 22.65
C ILE A 435 3.10 -57.18 23.45
N SER A 436 3.57 -58.18 24.21
CA SER A 436 2.71 -58.95 25.12
C SER A 436 2.24 -58.08 26.30
N ALA A 437 0.92 -57.89 26.42
CA ALA A 437 0.30 -56.86 27.25
C ALA A 437 0.66 -56.92 28.75
N GLY A 438 0.92 -55.77 29.39
CA GLY A 438 1.25 -55.77 30.83
C GLY A 438 1.34 -54.45 31.61
N VAL A 439 1.33 -53.25 31.01
CA VAL A 439 1.55 -52.00 31.78
C VAL A 439 0.24 -51.44 32.38
N LYS A 440 0.03 -51.68 33.68
CA LYS A 440 -0.85 -50.86 34.52
C LYS A 440 -0.06 -49.69 35.11
N SER A 441 -0.26 -48.48 34.62
CA SER A 441 0.24 -47.28 35.30
C SER A 441 -0.65 -46.91 36.49
N ALA A 442 -0.27 -47.36 37.67
CA ALA A 442 -0.71 -46.71 38.90
C ALA A 442 0.13 -45.44 39.11
N THR A 443 -0.51 -44.27 39.14
CA THR A 443 0.01 -42.97 39.64
C THR A 443 1.40 -42.51 39.17
N ASN A 444 1.45 -41.37 38.47
CA ASN A 444 2.64 -40.57 38.16
C ASN A 444 3.68 -41.22 37.23
N SER A 445 3.42 -41.20 35.92
CA SER A 445 4.46 -41.18 34.87
C SER A 445 3.92 -40.60 33.56
N VAL A 446 4.79 -39.93 32.80
CA VAL A 446 4.43 -39.25 31.54
C VAL A 446 4.22 -40.26 30.41
N ALA A 447 3.14 -40.12 29.65
CA ALA A 447 2.96 -40.82 28.38
C ALA A 447 3.70 -40.05 27.27
N TRP A 448 4.88 -40.53 26.88
CA TRP A 448 5.57 -40.04 25.70
C TRP A 448 5.09 -40.80 24.46
N ILE A 449 4.33 -40.12 23.61
CA ILE A 449 4.14 -40.52 22.21
C ILE A 449 4.91 -39.50 21.38
N ALA A 450 6.12 -39.87 20.93
CA ALA A 450 6.88 -39.08 19.99
C ALA A 450 6.42 -39.40 18.56
N ALA A 451 6.11 -38.38 17.77
CA ALA A 451 5.55 -38.54 16.44
C ALA A 451 6.56 -39.11 15.42
N GLY A 452 6.03 -39.85 14.44
CA GLY A 452 6.81 -40.53 13.41
C GLY A 452 5.94 -41.14 12.31
N ASN A 453 5.10 -40.32 11.67
CA ASN A 453 4.22 -40.71 10.55
C ASN A 453 3.28 -41.92 10.78
N ALA A 454 2.80 -42.11 12.00
CA ALA A 454 1.46 -42.67 12.17
C ALA A 454 0.45 -41.61 11.71
N ALA A 455 -0.14 -41.77 10.52
CA ALA A 455 -1.28 -40.98 10.10
C ALA A 455 -2.49 -41.35 10.98
N LEU A 456 -2.62 -40.65 12.11
CA LEU A 456 -3.62 -40.92 13.15
C LEU A 456 -5.01 -40.51 12.66
N THR A 457 -5.62 -41.39 11.86
CA THR A 457 -7.03 -41.33 11.43
C THR A 457 -8.00 -41.66 12.58
N ALA A 458 -7.63 -41.29 13.81
CA ALA A 458 -8.40 -41.39 15.03
C ALA A 458 -9.35 -40.19 15.14
N TYR A 459 -10.52 -40.31 14.51
CA TYR A 459 -11.65 -39.42 14.82
C TYR A 459 -11.89 -39.40 16.34
N SER A 460 -11.70 -38.22 16.95
CA SER A 460 -11.82 -37.91 18.38
C SER A 460 -10.86 -38.65 19.34
N ILE A 461 -9.70 -38.05 19.61
CA ILE A 461 -8.90 -38.34 20.80
C ILE A 461 -9.53 -37.61 22.01
N LYS A 462 -10.11 -38.37 22.95
CA LYS A 462 -10.83 -37.82 24.11
C LYS A 462 -10.00 -37.89 25.39
N LEU A 463 -9.04 -36.98 25.54
CA LEU A 463 -8.15 -36.88 26.71
C LEU A 463 -8.75 -36.01 27.81
N VAL A 464 -9.40 -36.63 28.80
CA VAL A 464 -9.78 -35.94 30.04
C VAL A 464 -8.54 -35.83 30.94
N GLY A 465 -7.84 -34.70 30.83
CA GLY A 465 -6.70 -34.37 31.69
C GLY A 465 -7.07 -34.20 33.17
N GLY A 466 -6.07 -34.28 34.04
CA GLY A 466 -6.14 -33.67 35.36
C GLY A 466 -5.68 -32.21 35.30
N ASN A 467 -5.87 -31.44 36.37
CA ASN A 467 -5.30 -30.09 36.42
C ASN A 467 -3.77 -30.15 36.24
N ASN A 468 -3.19 -29.15 35.56
CA ASN A 468 -1.75 -29.08 35.22
C ASN A 468 -1.28 -30.11 34.15
N SER A 469 -2.16 -30.58 33.26
CA SER A 469 -1.79 -31.54 32.18
C SER A 469 -1.25 -30.85 30.92
N THR A 470 -0.36 -31.53 30.17
CA THR A 470 0.07 -31.10 28.82
C THR A 470 -0.42 -32.08 27.75
N LEU A 471 -0.99 -31.56 26.67
CA LEU A 471 -1.45 -32.28 25.48
C LEU A 471 -0.68 -31.78 24.25
N ARG A 472 -0.41 -32.67 23.28
CA ARG A 472 0.20 -32.35 21.99
C ARG A 472 -0.50 -33.12 20.87
N GLY A 473 -0.72 -32.49 19.71
CA GLY A 473 -1.14 -33.13 18.46
C GLY A 473 0.05 -33.80 17.79
N GLY A 474 0.78 -33.04 16.98
CA GLY A 474 2.08 -33.41 16.44
C GLY A 474 2.31 -32.93 15.02
N ALA A 475 1.90 -33.74 14.04
CA ALA A 475 2.07 -33.44 12.63
C ALA A 475 0.95 -34.08 11.80
N GLY A 476 0.15 -33.24 11.16
CA GLY A 476 -1.15 -33.61 10.57
C GLY A 476 -2.28 -32.81 11.22
N ASN A 477 -3.49 -32.88 10.65
CA ASN A 477 -4.64 -32.13 11.15
C ASN A 477 -5.24 -32.83 12.38
N ASP A 478 -4.95 -32.33 13.58
CA ASP A 478 -5.33 -32.93 14.85
C ASP A 478 -6.60 -32.30 15.47
N ALA A 479 -7.16 -32.97 16.49
CA ALA A 479 -8.37 -32.51 17.19
C ALA A 479 -8.23 -32.66 18.72
N LEU A 480 -7.93 -31.56 19.41
CA LEU A 480 -7.64 -31.53 20.84
C LEU A 480 -8.86 -31.01 21.61
N ASN A 481 -9.24 -31.69 22.70
CA ASN A 481 -10.39 -31.30 23.53
C ASN A 481 -10.00 -31.36 25.02
N ASN A 482 -9.92 -30.20 25.69
CA ASN A 482 -9.60 -30.08 27.11
C ASN A 482 -10.79 -29.66 27.97
N PHE A 483 -10.89 -30.22 29.17
CA PHE A 483 -11.87 -29.90 30.22
C PHE A 483 -11.22 -29.76 31.61
N ALA A 484 -9.89 -29.58 31.66
CA ALA A 484 -9.10 -29.54 32.89
C ALA A 484 -8.44 -28.16 33.07
N ASN A 485 -8.31 -27.72 34.31
CA ASN A 485 -7.81 -26.36 34.60
C ASN A 485 -6.28 -26.31 34.56
N ASN A 486 -5.72 -25.17 34.17
CA ASN A 486 -4.29 -24.92 34.07
C ASN A 486 -3.56 -25.95 33.16
N ALA A 487 -4.21 -26.39 32.08
CA ALA A 487 -3.61 -27.28 31.10
C ALA A 487 -2.71 -26.53 30.11
N LYS A 488 -1.92 -27.25 29.32
CA LYS A 488 -1.20 -26.74 28.14
C LYS A 488 -1.50 -27.58 26.92
N LEU A 489 -1.99 -26.96 25.84
CA LEU A 489 -2.30 -27.64 24.58
C LEU A 489 -1.36 -27.12 23.49
N TYR A 490 -0.90 -28.02 22.62
CA TYR A 490 -0.16 -27.69 21.39
C TYR A 490 -0.76 -28.51 20.24
N GLY A 491 -1.15 -27.90 19.14
CA GLY A 491 -1.42 -28.61 17.87
C GLY A 491 -0.12 -29.08 17.21
N ASP A 492 0.89 -28.22 17.27
CA ASP A 492 2.25 -28.33 16.71
C ASP A 492 2.35 -28.07 15.18
N ALA A 493 1.76 -28.89 14.29
CA ALA A 493 1.88 -28.67 12.83
C ALA A 493 0.76 -29.31 11.99
N GLY A 494 -0.29 -28.54 11.69
CA GLY A 494 -1.49 -29.07 11.03
C GLY A 494 -2.50 -28.02 10.58
N ILE A 495 -3.78 -28.37 10.71
CA ILE A 495 -4.95 -27.49 10.64
C ILE A 495 -5.83 -28.05 11.74
N ASP A 496 -5.64 -27.53 12.95
CA ASP A 496 -5.99 -28.25 14.17
C ASP A 496 -7.27 -27.70 14.80
N ASP A 497 -8.17 -28.59 15.24
CA ASP A 497 -9.42 -28.25 15.93
C ASP A 497 -9.22 -28.35 17.44
N ILE A 498 -8.86 -27.23 18.07
CA ILE A 498 -8.50 -27.16 19.49
C ILE A 498 -9.62 -26.50 20.30
N LYS A 499 -10.28 -27.30 21.15
CA LYS A 499 -11.34 -26.85 22.06
C LYS A 499 -10.87 -26.91 23.52
N ASN A 500 -10.94 -25.78 24.21
CA ASN A 500 -10.46 -25.62 25.59
C ASN A 500 -11.55 -25.09 26.53
N CYS A 501 -12.19 -25.99 27.27
CA CYS A 501 -13.23 -25.68 28.25
C CYS A 501 -12.69 -25.79 29.69
N GLY A 502 -11.48 -25.29 29.95
CA GLY A 502 -10.77 -25.46 31.22
C GLY A 502 -10.02 -24.20 31.67
N TYR A 503 -10.44 -23.60 32.79
CA TYR A 503 -9.94 -22.33 33.30
C TYR A 503 -8.41 -22.26 33.40
N LYS A 504 -7.85 -21.11 33.00
CA LYS A 504 -6.40 -20.79 33.04
C LYS A 504 -5.50 -21.72 32.22
N SER A 505 -6.02 -22.39 31.20
CA SER A 505 -5.22 -23.28 30.33
C SER A 505 -4.59 -22.51 29.16
N THR A 506 -3.31 -22.76 28.86
CA THR A 506 -2.61 -22.19 27.70
C THR A 506 -2.89 -23.03 26.46
N VAL A 507 -3.17 -22.39 25.32
CA VAL A 507 -3.28 -23.06 24.03
C VAL A 507 -2.30 -22.46 23.04
N TYR A 508 -1.55 -23.33 22.36
CA TYR A 508 -0.82 -23.02 21.15
C TYR A 508 -1.47 -23.83 20.02
N GLY A 509 -1.72 -23.19 18.87
CA GLY A 509 -2.05 -23.90 17.64
C GLY A 509 -0.79 -24.62 17.14
N GLY A 510 -0.21 -24.12 16.08
CA GLY A 510 1.10 -24.55 15.64
C GLY A 510 1.50 -23.86 14.35
N ALA A 511 1.98 -24.65 13.40
CA ALA A 511 2.25 -24.22 12.04
C ALA A 511 1.11 -24.63 11.07
N GLY A 512 0.06 -23.80 10.99
CA GLY A 512 -0.97 -23.90 9.96
C GLY A 512 -2.28 -23.18 10.30
N GLY A 513 -3.37 -23.51 9.60
CA GLY A 513 -4.63 -22.75 9.65
C GLY A 513 -5.58 -23.21 10.75
N ASP A 514 -5.22 -22.95 12.01
CA ASP A 514 -5.85 -23.58 13.18
C ASP A 514 -7.21 -22.98 13.58
N TYR A 515 -8.02 -23.80 14.24
CA TYR A 515 -9.33 -23.44 14.79
C TYR A 515 -9.25 -23.57 16.32
N ILE A 516 -9.05 -22.46 17.02
CA ILE A 516 -8.92 -22.45 18.48
C ILE A 516 -10.15 -21.81 19.10
N PHE A 517 -10.87 -22.61 19.91
CA PHE A 517 -12.07 -22.19 20.63
C PHE A 517 -11.87 -22.43 22.13
N ASN A 518 -11.84 -21.35 22.92
CA ASN A 518 -12.00 -21.45 24.36
C ASN A 518 -13.51 -21.45 24.72
N GLY A 519 -13.87 -21.95 25.90
CA GLY A 519 -15.26 -22.07 26.34
C GLY A 519 -15.52 -21.43 27.69
N ASP A 520 -16.75 -20.97 27.87
CA ASP A 520 -17.40 -20.28 28.99
C ASP A 520 -16.53 -20.03 30.25
N GLY A 521 -15.69 -18.98 30.24
CA GLY A 521 -15.13 -18.39 31.46
C GLY A 521 -13.69 -17.84 31.39
N THR A 522 -13.47 -16.76 32.14
CA THR A 522 -12.25 -15.94 32.24
C THR A 522 -10.93 -16.74 32.38
N ILE A 523 -9.96 -16.56 31.47
CA ILE A 523 -8.72 -17.37 31.37
C ILE A 523 -7.44 -16.51 31.59
N THR A 524 -6.34 -17.09 32.13
CA THR A 524 -5.13 -16.35 32.61
C THR A 524 -3.95 -17.24 33.14
N VAL A 525 -2.81 -17.63 32.50
CA VAL A 525 -2.17 -17.61 31.14
C VAL A 525 -1.25 -16.43 30.68
N ALA A 526 0.09 -16.49 30.72
CA ALA A 526 0.95 -15.42 30.12
C ALA A 526 2.33 -15.89 29.57
N VAL A 527 2.99 -15.04 28.76
CA VAL A 527 4.39 -15.19 28.31
C VAL A 527 5.37 -15.21 29.52
N ALA A 528 6.58 -15.74 29.33
CA ALA A 528 7.53 -16.05 30.40
C ALA A 528 8.05 -14.81 31.19
N GLY A 529 7.36 -14.41 32.27
CA GLY A 529 7.75 -13.21 33.03
C GLY A 529 7.29 -13.05 34.50
N PHE A 530 6.65 -14.06 35.11
CA PHE A 530 5.97 -14.01 36.44
C PHE A 530 4.64 -13.20 36.51
N ASP A 531 3.73 -13.70 37.35
CA ASP A 531 2.48 -13.09 37.87
C ASP A 531 1.41 -12.55 36.86
N THR A 532 0.66 -13.49 36.27
CA THR A 532 -0.79 -13.43 35.95
C THR A 532 -1.36 -12.33 34.99
N ASN A 533 -1.36 -12.57 33.65
CA ASN A 533 -2.42 -12.11 32.70
C ASN A 533 -2.87 -13.27 31.75
N ALA A 534 -3.31 -13.06 30.47
CA ALA A 534 -4.13 -14.02 29.67
C ALA A 534 -3.72 -14.64 28.28
N THR A 535 -2.60 -14.27 27.62
CA THR A 535 -2.08 -14.73 26.30
C THR A 535 -2.65 -16.02 25.61
N VAL A 536 -3.57 -15.84 24.67
CA VAL A 536 -3.68 -16.50 23.34
C VAL A 536 -2.36 -16.44 22.54
N SER A 537 -1.77 -17.49 21.96
CA SER A 537 -0.61 -17.32 21.05
C SER A 537 -0.52 -18.39 19.93
N VAL A 538 -0.41 -17.96 18.67
CA VAL A 538 -0.43 -18.83 17.46
C VAL A 538 0.58 -18.40 16.39
N SER A 539 1.19 -19.39 15.74
CA SER A 539 2.27 -19.26 14.74
C SER A 539 1.89 -19.79 13.34
N GLY A 540 0.61 -19.66 12.96
CA GLY A 540 0.04 -20.25 11.77
C GLY A 540 -0.93 -19.33 11.00
N ASP A 541 -0.65 -19.16 9.71
CA ASP A 541 -1.41 -18.28 8.80
C ASP A 541 -2.86 -18.77 8.55
N ASP A 542 -3.77 -17.84 8.23
CA ASP A 542 -5.20 -18.08 7.98
C ASP A 542 -6.01 -18.69 9.17
N SER A 543 -5.44 -18.72 10.38
CA SER A 543 -6.07 -19.25 11.61
C SER A 543 -7.30 -18.45 12.10
N LYS A 544 -8.08 -19.05 13.02
CA LYS A 544 -9.19 -18.39 13.74
C LYS A 544 -9.11 -18.62 15.24
N LEU A 545 -9.21 -17.53 16.00
CA LEU A 545 -9.10 -17.48 17.46
C LEU A 545 -10.38 -16.89 18.06
N TYR A 546 -10.87 -17.49 19.14
CA TYR A 546 -12.02 -17.05 19.92
C TYR A 546 -11.64 -17.00 21.42
N GLY A 547 -11.86 -15.86 22.07
CA GLY A 547 -11.78 -15.68 23.53
C GLY A 547 -12.99 -16.33 24.21
N GLY A 548 -14.10 -15.59 24.31
CA GLY A 548 -15.40 -16.09 24.75
C GLY A 548 -16.00 -15.23 25.86
N ASP A 549 -16.50 -15.88 26.92
CA ASP A 549 -17.07 -15.21 28.09
C ASP A 549 -15.97 -14.84 29.12
N GLY A 550 -15.50 -13.59 29.05
CA GLY A 550 -14.73 -12.89 30.07
C GLY A 550 -13.35 -12.40 29.60
N SER A 551 -12.86 -11.32 30.24
CA SER A 551 -11.58 -10.66 29.96
C SER A 551 -10.39 -11.61 29.72
N ASP A 552 -10.00 -11.72 28.47
CA ASP A 552 -8.89 -12.52 27.94
C ASP A 552 -7.75 -11.61 27.41
N THR A 553 -6.74 -12.22 26.79
CA THR A 553 -5.65 -11.49 26.12
C THR A 553 -5.16 -12.33 24.95
N ILE A 554 -4.95 -11.75 23.76
CA ILE A 554 -4.67 -12.52 22.53
C ILE A 554 -3.49 -11.90 21.78
N GLU A 555 -2.42 -12.67 21.56
CA GLU A 555 -1.23 -12.27 20.80
C GLU A 555 -1.19 -12.98 19.44
N ASN A 556 -1.23 -12.21 18.34
CA ASN A 556 -1.08 -12.72 16.98
C ASN A 556 0.11 -12.11 16.24
N ALA A 557 1.03 -12.97 15.80
CA ALA A 557 2.12 -12.65 14.89
C ALA A 557 1.98 -13.28 13.48
N SER A 558 0.85 -13.96 13.21
CA SER A 558 0.64 -14.76 11.99
C SER A 558 -0.24 -14.04 10.97
N TYR A 559 -0.08 -14.38 9.69
CA TYR A 559 -0.66 -13.62 8.58
C TYR A 559 -2.10 -14.05 8.27
N ARG A 560 -3.00 -13.06 8.05
CA ARG A 560 -4.45 -13.25 7.79
C ARG A 560 -5.25 -13.99 8.88
N VAL A 561 -4.84 -13.92 10.14
CA VAL A 561 -5.59 -14.52 11.25
C VAL A 561 -6.89 -13.75 11.51
N LYS A 562 -7.92 -14.45 11.99
CA LYS A 562 -9.13 -13.84 12.55
C LYS A 562 -9.17 -14.00 14.06
N ILE A 563 -9.41 -12.91 14.77
CA ILE A 563 -9.44 -12.85 16.22
C ILE A 563 -10.80 -12.31 16.64
N TYR A 564 -11.46 -13.00 17.56
CA TYR A 564 -12.70 -12.58 18.19
C TYR A 564 -12.49 -12.62 19.71
N GLY A 565 -12.69 -11.48 20.40
CA GLY A 565 -12.73 -11.43 21.85
C GLY A 565 -14.02 -12.04 22.40
N GLU A 566 -15.14 -11.51 21.90
CA GLU A 566 -16.56 -11.87 22.15
C GLU A 566 -17.26 -11.15 23.30
N SER A 567 -16.94 -11.35 24.59
CA SER A 567 -17.66 -10.65 25.69
C SER A 567 -16.88 -10.53 27.00
N GLY A 568 -16.52 -9.30 27.35
CA GLY A 568 -15.67 -8.96 28.50
C GLY A 568 -14.48 -8.13 28.03
N ALA A 569 -13.93 -7.30 28.92
CA ALA A 569 -12.87 -6.35 28.56
C ALA A 569 -11.56 -7.06 28.18
N ASP A 570 -11.25 -7.15 26.89
CA ASP A 570 -10.15 -7.95 26.33
C ASP A 570 -8.91 -7.12 25.97
N SER A 571 -7.78 -7.81 25.76
CA SER A 571 -6.51 -7.17 25.36
C SER A 571 -5.85 -7.89 24.18
N ILE A 572 -5.89 -7.31 22.98
CA ILE A 572 -5.44 -7.96 21.74
C ILE A 572 -4.20 -7.26 21.19
N SER A 573 -3.12 -8.02 20.98
CA SER A 573 -1.90 -7.55 20.31
C SER A 573 -1.78 -8.22 18.94
N ASN A 574 -1.85 -7.45 17.86
CA ASN A 574 -1.76 -7.94 16.49
C ASN A 574 -0.56 -7.34 15.75
N THR A 575 0.51 -8.13 15.62
CA THR A 575 1.66 -7.83 14.75
C THR A 575 1.54 -8.54 13.38
N GLY A 576 0.64 -9.54 13.30
CA GLY A 576 0.31 -10.26 12.06
C GLY A 576 -0.45 -9.40 11.04
N THR A 577 0.09 -9.28 9.82
CA THR A 577 -0.49 -8.44 8.75
C THR A 577 -1.73 -9.06 8.09
N PHE A 578 -2.58 -8.20 7.49
CA PHE A 578 -3.85 -8.56 6.84
C PHE A 578 -4.85 -9.33 7.74
N SER A 579 -4.72 -9.20 9.05
CA SER A 579 -5.58 -9.88 10.03
C SER A 579 -6.95 -9.21 10.14
N SER A 580 -7.91 -9.89 10.77
CA SER A 580 -9.22 -9.33 11.13
C SER A 580 -9.42 -9.47 12.65
N VAL A 581 -9.36 -8.35 13.36
CA VAL A 581 -9.60 -8.28 14.81
C VAL A 581 -11.02 -7.80 15.08
N TYR A 582 -11.69 -8.49 15.98
CA TYR A 582 -12.95 -8.11 16.58
C TYR A 582 -12.74 -8.18 18.09
N GLY A 583 -13.04 -7.12 18.82
CA GLY A 583 -13.19 -7.15 20.28
C GLY A 583 -14.48 -7.90 20.62
N GLY A 584 -15.47 -7.19 21.16
CA GLY A 584 -16.85 -7.64 21.16
C GLY A 584 -17.81 -6.71 21.88
N ALA A 585 -17.82 -6.81 23.20
CA ALA A 585 -18.69 -6.06 24.10
C ALA A 585 -18.06 -6.01 25.50
N ASP A 586 -18.33 -4.91 26.23
CA ASP A 586 -17.46 -4.37 27.29
C ASP A 586 -16.18 -3.72 26.72
N ASN A 587 -15.39 -3.04 27.57
CA ASN A 587 -14.29 -2.17 27.15
C ASN A 587 -13.04 -2.93 26.69
N ASP A 588 -12.74 -2.91 25.40
CA ASP A 588 -11.60 -3.65 24.82
C ASP A 588 -10.35 -2.78 24.60
N SER A 589 -9.18 -3.42 24.53
CA SER A 589 -7.92 -2.78 24.19
C SER A 589 -7.20 -3.52 23.05
N VAL A 590 -6.84 -2.82 21.98
CA VAL A 590 -6.24 -3.41 20.78
C VAL A 590 -4.99 -2.64 20.34
N PHE A 591 -3.84 -3.31 20.40
CA PHE A 591 -2.55 -2.82 19.91
C PHE A 591 -2.22 -3.46 18.55
N ASN A 592 -1.90 -2.66 17.53
CA ASN A 592 -1.70 -3.13 16.17
C ASN A 592 -0.41 -2.62 15.49
N GLU A 593 0.50 -3.56 15.19
CA GLU A 593 1.62 -3.40 14.26
C GLU A 593 1.36 -4.14 12.92
N GLY A 594 0.28 -4.92 12.83
CA GLY A 594 -0.13 -5.65 11.64
C GLY A 594 -0.71 -4.75 10.55
N ALA A 595 0.09 -4.37 9.56
CA ALA A 595 -0.33 -3.57 8.40
C ALA A 595 -1.44 -4.27 7.57
N ASN A 596 -2.24 -3.48 6.84
CA ASN A 596 -3.39 -3.92 6.03
C ASN A 596 -4.50 -4.68 6.81
N SER A 597 -4.49 -4.62 8.15
CA SER A 597 -5.47 -5.31 8.99
C SER A 597 -6.81 -4.57 9.08
N TYR A 598 -7.86 -5.31 9.37
CA TYR A 598 -9.18 -4.79 9.72
C TYR A 598 -9.42 -4.98 11.22
N ILE A 599 -9.89 -3.93 11.89
CA ILE A 599 -10.22 -3.92 13.32
C ILE A 599 -11.65 -3.40 13.49
N SER A 600 -12.39 -4.03 14.38
CA SER A 600 -13.64 -3.54 14.95
C SER A 600 -13.52 -3.75 16.45
N LEU A 601 -13.72 -2.70 17.26
CA LEU A 601 -13.65 -2.83 18.72
C LEU A 601 -14.98 -3.43 19.20
N GLY A 602 -15.98 -2.64 19.61
CA GLY A 602 -17.36 -3.15 19.65
C GLY A 602 -18.38 -2.26 20.36
N ASP A 603 -19.15 -2.90 21.26
CA ASP A 603 -20.05 -2.24 22.20
C ASP A 603 -19.29 -2.02 23.53
N GLY A 604 -18.39 -1.04 23.58
CA GLY A 604 -17.54 -0.72 24.72
C GLY A 604 -17.06 0.74 24.72
N ASN A 605 -16.23 1.11 25.69
CA ASN A 605 -15.38 2.32 25.59
C ASN A 605 -13.96 1.81 25.38
N ASP A 606 -13.49 1.82 24.13
CA ASP A 606 -12.40 0.94 23.71
C ASP A 606 -11.10 1.71 23.39
N ASP A 607 -9.94 1.14 23.73
CA ASP A 607 -8.59 1.71 23.54
C ASP A 607 -7.87 1.09 22.32
N PHE A 608 -7.64 1.84 21.24
CA PHE A 608 -6.92 1.37 20.05
C PHE A 608 -5.60 2.11 19.80
N GLU A 609 -4.49 1.37 19.76
CA GLU A 609 -3.16 1.87 19.40
C GLU A 609 -2.69 1.26 18.07
N ASN A 610 -2.45 2.10 17.04
CA ASN A 610 -1.98 1.65 15.74
C ASN A 610 -0.63 2.26 15.32
N TYR A 611 0.32 1.37 15.01
CA TYR A 611 1.64 1.67 14.48
C TYR A 611 1.83 1.12 13.06
N ALA A 612 0.74 0.75 12.36
CA ALA A 612 0.80 0.05 11.08
C ALA A 612 0.01 0.71 9.94
N ASN A 613 0.53 0.60 8.72
CA ASN A 613 -0.02 1.30 7.57
C ASN A 613 -1.19 0.54 6.89
N ALA A 614 -2.04 1.30 6.19
CA ALA A 614 -3.22 0.83 5.44
C ALA A 614 -4.26 0.06 6.28
N VAL A 615 -4.37 0.40 7.57
CA VAL A 615 -5.28 -0.25 8.54
C VAL A 615 -6.69 0.32 8.43
N LYS A 616 -7.69 -0.49 8.78
CA LYS A 616 -9.10 -0.07 8.82
C LYS A 616 -9.71 -0.43 10.15
N ALA A 617 -9.90 0.57 11.01
CA ALA A 617 -10.45 0.41 12.35
C ALA A 617 -11.82 1.09 12.47
N SER A 618 -12.71 0.47 13.24
CA SER A 618 -13.93 1.06 13.76
C SER A 618 -13.94 0.83 15.26
N GLY A 619 -14.38 1.81 16.05
CA GLY A 619 -14.70 1.63 17.47
C GLY A 619 -16.03 0.89 17.55
N GLY A 620 -17.05 1.55 18.07
CA GLY A 620 -18.42 1.21 17.70
C GLY A 620 -19.48 1.99 18.44
N ALA A 621 -19.71 1.61 19.70
CA ALA A 621 -20.83 2.10 20.50
C ALA A 621 -20.45 2.37 21.97
N GLY A 622 -19.49 3.27 22.17
CA GLY A 622 -19.24 3.99 23.41
C GLY A 622 -18.29 5.13 23.15
N ALA A 623 -17.52 5.56 24.15
CA ALA A 623 -16.55 6.65 23.99
C ALA A 623 -15.14 6.05 23.83
N ASP A 624 -14.69 5.99 22.57
CA ASP A 624 -13.52 5.21 22.14
C ASP A 624 -12.27 6.10 21.97
N TYR A 625 -11.08 5.52 22.18
CA TYR A 625 -9.78 6.19 22.05
C TYR A 625 -8.95 5.60 20.90
N PHE A 626 -8.38 6.48 20.08
CA PHE A 626 -7.61 6.13 18.88
C PHE A 626 -6.25 6.84 18.88
N TYR A 627 -5.18 6.11 19.20
CA TYR A 627 -3.80 6.52 18.89
C TYR A 627 -3.39 5.95 17.54
N ASN A 628 -2.86 6.80 16.63
CA ASN A 628 -2.44 6.36 15.31
C ASN A 628 -1.17 7.05 14.79
N ASP A 629 -0.10 6.26 14.65
CA ASP A 629 1.17 6.64 14.00
C ASP A 629 1.27 6.12 12.55
N GLY A 630 0.51 5.06 12.21
CA GLY A 630 0.50 4.45 10.88
C GLY A 630 -0.17 5.30 9.79
N GLU A 631 0.25 5.12 8.54
CA GLU A 631 -0.23 5.89 7.37
C GLU A 631 -1.37 5.21 6.58
N ASP A 632 -1.98 5.93 5.63
CA ASP A 632 -2.91 5.42 4.60
C ASP A 632 -4.16 4.68 5.17
N SER A 633 -4.45 4.91 6.45
CA SER A 633 -5.41 4.19 7.27
C SER A 633 -6.78 4.88 7.36
N THR A 634 -7.81 4.12 7.69
CA THR A 634 -9.20 4.59 7.84
C THR A 634 -9.68 4.28 9.24
N LEU A 635 -9.92 5.31 10.05
CA LEU A 635 -10.31 5.19 11.44
C LEU A 635 -11.68 5.84 11.63
N LEU A 636 -12.60 5.09 12.24
CA LEU A 636 -13.97 5.50 12.54
C LEU A 636 -14.20 5.28 14.03
N GLY A 637 -14.77 6.25 14.75
CA GLY A 637 -15.17 6.05 16.14
C GLY A 637 -16.47 5.24 16.13
N GLY A 638 -17.57 5.94 16.36
CA GLY A 638 -18.87 5.48 15.85
C GLY A 638 -20.02 6.24 16.47
N ALA A 639 -20.32 5.92 17.73
CA ALA A 639 -21.50 6.39 18.44
C ALA A 639 -21.25 6.62 19.95
N GLY A 640 -20.35 7.55 20.28
CA GLY A 640 -20.25 8.11 21.63
C GLY A 640 -19.63 9.49 21.70
N ASN A 641 -18.45 9.63 22.29
CA ASN A 641 -17.71 10.90 22.28
C ASN A 641 -16.24 10.51 22.15
N ASP A 642 -15.78 10.40 20.92
CA ASP A 642 -14.59 9.60 20.59
C ASP A 642 -13.35 10.51 20.51
N GLU A 643 -12.18 10.04 20.94
CA GLU A 643 -10.93 10.82 20.95
C GLU A 643 -9.86 10.21 20.04
N PHE A 644 -9.33 11.04 19.12
CA PHE A 644 -8.30 10.65 18.16
C PHE A 644 -7.01 11.47 18.35
N VAL A 645 -5.88 10.77 18.28
CA VAL A 645 -4.52 11.34 18.22
C VAL A 645 -3.79 10.75 17.02
N ASN A 646 -3.73 11.51 15.92
CA ASN A 646 -3.14 11.09 14.65
C ASN A 646 -1.81 11.79 14.36
N TYR A 647 -0.73 11.01 14.34
CA TYR A 647 0.60 11.43 13.89
C TYR A 647 0.84 11.10 12.42
N GLY A 648 0.35 9.94 11.94
CA GLY A 648 0.60 9.43 10.59
C GLY A 648 -0.07 10.21 9.44
N ASP A 649 0.51 10.11 8.26
CA ASP A 649 0.11 10.79 7.03
C ASP A 649 -1.01 10.06 6.24
N TYR A 650 -1.70 10.79 5.36
CA TYR A 650 -2.75 10.33 4.43
C TYR A 650 -4.02 9.70 5.05
N ASN A 651 -4.11 9.65 6.38
CA ASN A 651 -5.21 9.00 7.10
C ASN A 651 -6.58 9.67 6.91
N TYR A 652 -7.64 8.86 6.92
CA TYR A 652 -9.04 9.31 7.04
C TYR A 652 -9.53 9.03 8.46
N LEU A 653 -9.94 10.09 9.16
CA LEU A 653 -10.53 10.04 10.50
C LEU A 653 -11.98 10.53 10.45
N SER A 654 -12.88 9.82 11.10
CA SER A 654 -14.20 10.30 11.45
C SER A 654 -14.54 9.93 12.89
N GLY A 655 -15.07 10.86 13.69
CA GLY A 655 -15.70 10.55 14.98
C GLY A 655 -16.98 9.77 14.72
N GLY A 656 -18.12 10.46 14.71
CA GLY A 656 -19.32 9.97 14.01
C GLY A 656 -20.60 10.54 14.57
N ALA A 657 -20.91 10.22 15.83
CA ALA A 657 -22.22 10.49 16.43
C ALA A 657 -22.18 10.82 17.93
N GLY A 658 -21.30 11.73 18.33
CA GLY A 658 -21.55 12.60 19.48
C GLY A 658 -20.62 13.80 19.50
N ASN A 659 -19.97 14.11 20.62
CA ASN A 659 -19.14 15.33 20.74
C ASN A 659 -17.67 14.93 20.68
N ASP A 660 -17.17 14.74 19.46
CA ASP A 660 -15.93 14.01 19.19
C ASP A 660 -14.70 14.93 19.22
N THR A 661 -13.52 14.37 19.51
CA THR A 661 -12.25 15.10 19.69
C THR A 661 -11.18 14.54 18.76
N ILE A 662 -10.58 15.37 17.90
CA ILE A 662 -9.59 14.94 16.91
C ILE A 662 -8.36 15.86 16.96
N TYR A 663 -7.22 15.32 17.38
CA TYR A 663 -5.90 15.91 17.26
C TYR A 663 -5.16 15.28 16.08
N SER A 664 -4.62 16.09 15.15
CA SER A 664 -3.82 15.59 14.03
C SER A 664 -2.62 16.47 13.68
N SER A 665 -1.43 15.86 13.63
CA SER A 665 -0.25 16.43 12.95
C SER A 665 -0.02 15.85 11.56
N GLY A 666 -0.68 14.74 11.22
CA GLY A 666 -0.54 14.06 9.92
C GLY A 666 -0.87 14.92 8.71
N THR A 667 0.01 14.86 7.70
CA THR A 667 -0.09 15.57 6.41
C THR A 667 -1.04 14.85 5.45
N CYS A 668 -1.71 15.60 4.58
CA CYS A 668 -2.68 15.12 3.60
C CYS A 668 -3.89 14.35 4.18
N ALA A 669 -4.08 14.35 5.50
CA ALA A 669 -5.17 13.68 6.19
C ALA A 669 -6.55 14.29 5.87
N ILE A 670 -7.60 13.53 6.16
CA ILE A 670 -9.00 13.97 6.11
C ILE A 670 -9.60 13.78 7.50
N LEU A 671 -10.05 14.87 8.11
CA LEU A 671 -10.65 14.88 9.44
C LEU A 671 -12.13 15.27 9.34
N ASN A 672 -13.00 14.48 9.96
CA ASN A 672 -14.43 14.69 10.02
C ASN A 672 -14.89 14.51 11.47
N GLY A 673 -15.59 15.49 12.07
CA GLY A 673 -16.23 15.29 13.37
C GLY A 673 -17.39 14.30 13.22
N GLY A 674 -18.58 14.83 12.95
CA GLY A 674 -19.73 14.04 12.55
C GLY A 674 -21.04 14.72 12.91
N ASN A 675 -21.57 14.37 14.09
CA ASN A 675 -22.89 14.80 14.55
C ASN A 675 -22.91 15.12 16.06
N GLY A 676 -22.35 16.26 16.47
CA GLY A 676 -22.61 16.79 17.81
C GLY A 676 -22.05 18.19 18.07
N LYS A 677 -20.80 18.28 18.54
CA LYS A 677 -20.12 19.55 18.90
C LYS A 677 -18.62 19.30 18.97
N ASP A 678 -18.02 19.18 17.81
CA ASP A 678 -16.78 18.42 17.70
C ASP A 678 -15.57 19.35 17.86
N TYR A 679 -14.50 18.87 18.49
CA TYR A 679 -13.26 19.61 18.68
C TYR A 679 -12.18 19.06 17.75
N LEU A 680 -11.83 19.80 16.71
CA LEU A 680 -10.83 19.39 15.72
C LEU A 680 -9.62 20.32 15.78
N TYR A 681 -8.43 19.79 16.09
CA TYR A 681 -7.17 20.50 16.21
C TYR A 681 -6.15 19.94 15.19
N ASN A 682 -5.71 20.79 14.25
CA ASN A 682 -4.83 20.39 13.16
C ASN A 682 -3.53 21.20 13.08
N GLU A 683 -2.39 20.51 13.12
CA GLU A 683 -1.07 21.03 12.77
C GLU A 683 -0.62 20.59 11.36
N GLY A 684 -1.18 19.48 10.86
CA GLY A 684 -0.80 18.85 9.59
C GLY A 684 -1.03 19.72 8.35
N VAL A 685 -0.23 19.48 7.30
CA VAL A 685 -0.25 20.26 6.04
C VAL A 685 -1.17 19.60 5.01
N SER A 686 -1.79 20.38 4.13
CA SER A 686 -2.69 19.91 3.05
C SER A 686 -3.94 19.13 3.53
N VAL A 687 -4.31 19.24 4.81
CA VAL A 687 -5.42 18.52 5.44
C VAL A 687 -6.79 19.06 4.98
N SER A 688 -7.79 18.18 4.93
CA SER A 688 -9.20 18.53 4.71
C SER A 688 -9.99 18.32 6.00
N ILE A 689 -10.54 19.39 6.57
CA ILE A 689 -11.27 19.39 7.84
C ILE A 689 -12.76 19.67 7.61
N VAL A 690 -13.62 18.86 8.22
CA VAL A 690 -15.08 19.07 8.32
C VAL A 690 -15.47 18.92 9.80
N GLY A 691 -16.27 19.85 10.33
CA GLY A 691 -16.98 19.63 11.60
C GLY A 691 -18.07 18.59 11.38
N GLY A 692 -19.26 19.03 10.98
CA GLY A 692 -20.29 18.14 10.44
C GLY A 692 -21.70 18.71 10.61
N SER A 693 -22.41 18.27 11.64
CA SER A 693 -23.62 18.95 12.10
C SER A 693 -23.59 19.09 13.62
N GLY A 694 -23.71 20.32 14.11
CA GLY A 694 -23.33 20.60 15.48
C GLY A 694 -23.16 22.08 15.80
N ASN A 695 -22.23 22.38 16.70
CA ASN A 695 -21.69 23.72 16.95
C ASN A 695 -20.20 23.52 17.21
N ASP A 696 -19.43 23.42 16.15
CA ASP A 696 -18.12 22.75 16.19
C ASP A 696 -16.99 23.75 16.46
N SER A 697 -15.86 23.26 16.98
CA SER A 697 -14.70 24.05 17.37
C SER A 697 -13.46 23.56 16.63
N ILE A 698 -13.07 24.28 15.58
CA ILE A 698 -11.96 23.90 14.70
C ILE A 698 -10.77 24.84 14.91
N HIS A 699 -9.63 24.31 15.33
CA HIS A 699 -8.37 25.04 15.46
C HIS A 699 -7.36 24.53 14.43
N ASN A 700 -6.70 25.46 13.73
CA ASN A 700 -5.74 25.14 12.69
C ASN A 700 -4.44 25.96 12.80
N GLU A 701 -3.32 25.25 12.79
CA GLU A 701 -1.96 25.80 12.69
C GLU A 701 -1.36 25.53 11.28
N GLY A 702 -1.77 24.42 10.64
CA GLY A 702 -1.25 23.91 9.35
C GLY A 702 -1.53 24.76 8.11
N ASN A 703 -0.86 24.44 6.98
CA ASN A 703 -0.92 25.20 5.71
C ASN A 703 -1.62 24.44 4.58
N HIS A 704 -2.20 25.16 3.61
CA HIS A 704 -2.94 24.62 2.45
C HIS A 704 -4.23 23.84 2.82
N ILE A 705 -4.85 24.21 3.94
CA ILE A 705 -5.96 23.49 4.56
C ILE A 705 -7.29 23.87 3.91
N THR A 706 -8.15 22.88 3.68
CA THR A 706 -9.57 23.11 3.38
C THR A 706 -10.38 22.89 4.65
N ILE A 707 -11.21 23.86 5.04
CA ILE A 707 -12.03 23.78 6.26
C ILE A 707 -13.50 24.02 5.92
N SER A 708 -14.39 23.16 6.40
CA SER A 708 -15.82 23.42 6.52
C SER A 708 -16.19 23.32 8.00
N GLY A 709 -17.01 24.24 8.51
CA GLY A 709 -17.70 24.00 9.79
C GLY A 709 -18.72 22.90 9.55
N GLY A 710 -19.93 23.30 9.18
CA GLY A 710 -20.95 22.37 8.74
C GLY A 710 -22.32 22.99 8.89
N ALA A 711 -23.23 22.27 9.54
CA ALA A 711 -24.58 22.76 9.83
C ALA A 711 -24.74 23.16 11.30
N GLY A 712 -24.50 24.44 11.62
CA GLY A 712 -24.55 24.88 13.01
C GLY A 712 -24.27 26.36 13.30
N ASN A 713 -23.28 26.60 14.16
CA ASN A 713 -22.86 27.93 14.61
C ASN A 713 -21.37 27.86 15.01
N ASP A 714 -20.50 27.62 14.04
CA ASP A 714 -19.20 27.02 14.30
C ASP A 714 -18.09 28.03 14.60
N SER A 715 -17.06 27.60 15.34
CA SER A 715 -15.97 28.44 15.83
C SER A 715 -14.63 27.99 15.26
N ILE A 716 -14.21 28.64 14.16
CA ILE A 716 -12.98 28.29 13.45
C ILE A 716 -11.87 29.29 13.79
N VAL A 717 -10.70 28.80 14.21
CA VAL A 717 -9.52 29.60 14.59
C VAL A 717 -8.32 29.15 13.77
N ASN A 718 -7.70 30.06 13.02
CA ASN A 718 -6.48 29.80 12.25
C ASN A 718 -5.30 30.60 12.80
N SER A 719 -4.40 29.93 13.53
CA SER A 719 -3.32 30.56 14.31
C SER A 719 -2.04 30.81 13.50
N GLY A 720 -1.67 29.89 12.60
CA GLY A 720 -0.47 29.98 11.77
C GLY A 720 -0.71 29.88 10.25
N GLY A 721 -1.81 29.24 9.84
CA GLY A 721 -1.99 28.73 8.49
C GLY A 721 -2.13 29.75 7.36
N LYS A 722 -1.45 29.47 6.24
CA LYS A 722 -1.58 30.18 4.95
C LYS A 722 -2.32 29.33 3.93
N HIS A 723 -2.87 30.00 2.91
CA HIS A 723 -3.60 29.39 1.79
C HIS A 723 -4.82 28.56 2.21
N ILE A 724 -5.49 28.99 3.28
CA ILE A 724 -6.65 28.31 3.86
C ILE A 724 -7.92 28.58 3.05
N VAL A 725 -8.63 27.53 2.65
CA VAL A 725 -9.89 27.58 1.91
C VAL A 725 -11.04 27.20 2.85
N TYR A 726 -11.76 28.20 3.34
CA TYR A 726 -12.97 28.01 4.13
C TYR A 726 -14.15 27.80 3.18
N GLN A 727 -14.92 26.72 3.34
CA GLN A 727 -16.15 26.47 2.59
C GLN A 727 -17.36 26.91 3.42
N PHE A 728 -18.37 27.48 2.75
CA PHE A 728 -19.61 27.95 3.40
C PHE A 728 -20.77 27.97 2.40
N ALA A 729 -21.99 27.67 2.84
CA ALA A 729 -23.20 27.60 2.03
C ALA A 729 -24.41 28.24 2.74
N ALA A 730 -25.62 27.88 2.30
CA ALA A 730 -26.87 28.17 2.99
C ALA A 730 -27.32 26.90 3.73
N GLY A 731 -27.95 27.07 4.90
CA GLY A 731 -28.15 26.00 5.88
C GLY A 731 -27.07 25.94 6.98
N ASP A 732 -25.83 26.33 6.68
CA ASP A 732 -24.66 26.24 7.57
C ASP A 732 -24.80 27.01 8.90
N GLY A 733 -25.69 28.02 8.94
CA GLY A 733 -26.09 28.66 10.19
C GLY A 733 -25.29 29.92 10.55
N LYS A 734 -24.52 29.98 11.65
CA LYS A 734 -23.93 31.25 12.15
C LYS A 734 -22.48 31.17 12.65
N ASP A 735 -21.56 30.91 11.74
CA ASP A 735 -20.16 30.67 12.08
C ASP A 735 -19.36 31.94 12.37
N SER A 736 -18.21 31.74 13.01
CA SER A 736 -17.18 32.77 13.17
C SER A 736 -15.80 32.21 12.81
N ILE A 737 -15.03 32.99 12.05
CA ILE A 737 -13.68 32.63 11.60
C ILE A 737 -12.69 33.68 12.13
N ALA A 738 -11.82 33.26 13.05
CA ALA A 738 -10.66 34.02 13.49
C ALA A 738 -9.41 33.62 12.67
N GLY A 739 -8.47 34.54 12.48
CA GLY A 739 -7.23 34.27 11.75
C GLY A 739 -7.33 34.28 10.21
N PHE A 740 -8.50 34.67 9.67
CA PHE A 740 -8.67 34.91 8.23
C PHE A 740 -7.70 36.02 7.76
N ASN A 741 -6.89 35.73 6.74
CA ASN A 741 -5.81 36.59 6.27
C ASN A 741 -5.84 36.79 4.74
N THR A 742 -4.89 37.54 4.18
CA THR A 742 -4.88 37.88 2.74
C THR A 742 -4.57 36.70 1.80
N THR A 743 -4.08 35.57 2.33
CA THR A 743 -3.92 34.31 1.57
C THR A 743 -5.14 33.38 1.72
N SER A 744 -5.99 33.62 2.71
CA SER A 744 -7.24 32.88 2.91
C SER A 744 -8.25 33.16 1.80
N THR A 745 -9.11 32.20 1.51
CA THR A 745 -10.30 32.38 0.65
C THR A 745 -11.53 31.80 1.33
N LEU A 746 -12.62 32.55 1.35
CA LEU A 746 -13.95 32.01 1.63
C LEU A 746 -14.59 31.56 0.30
N LYS A 747 -14.92 30.29 0.17
CA LYS A 747 -15.55 29.67 -0.99
C LYS A 747 -17.04 29.47 -0.71
N VAL A 748 -17.86 30.39 -1.20
CA VAL A 748 -19.31 30.30 -1.09
C VAL A 748 -19.85 29.32 -2.13
N THR A 749 -20.58 28.32 -1.66
CA THR A 749 -21.35 27.38 -2.48
C THR A 749 -22.85 27.60 -2.29
N GLY A 750 -23.70 26.87 -3.03
CA GLY A 750 -25.16 26.85 -2.80
C GLY A 750 -25.97 28.11 -3.16
N GLY A 751 -25.36 29.28 -3.40
CA GLY A 751 -26.15 30.48 -3.71
C GLY A 751 -25.35 31.76 -3.98
N TYR A 752 -25.99 32.90 -3.64
CA TYR A 752 -25.41 34.23 -3.76
C TYR A 752 -25.04 34.79 -2.38
N TYR A 753 -23.86 35.40 -2.27
CA TYR A 753 -23.40 36.00 -1.01
C TYR A 753 -23.53 37.52 -1.01
N SER A 754 -23.94 38.08 0.12
CA SER A 754 -23.85 39.52 0.41
C SER A 754 -22.86 39.76 1.54
N THR A 755 -22.27 40.95 1.61
CA THR A 755 -21.27 41.29 2.65
C THR A 755 -21.60 42.61 3.36
N VAL A 756 -21.37 42.64 4.68
CA VAL A 756 -21.56 43.81 5.54
C VAL A 756 -20.34 43.97 6.44
N LYS A 757 -19.74 45.16 6.47
CA LYS A 757 -18.72 45.50 7.47
C LYS A 757 -19.41 45.80 8.80
N SER A 758 -18.98 45.14 9.88
CA SER A 758 -19.49 45.32 11.24
C SER A 758 -18.32 45.49 12.20
N GLY A 759 -18.05 46.74 12.61
CA GLY A 759 -16.84 47.06 13.38
C GLY A 759 -15.57 46.66 12.63
N SER A 760 -14.75 45.81 13.26
CA SER A 760 -13.55 45.21 12.67
C SER A 760 -13.80 44.02 11.73
N ASN A 761 -15.04 43.54 11.62
CA ASN A 761 -15.35 42.23 11.04
C ASN A 761 -16.07 42.37 9.70
N VAL A 762 -16.00 41.35 8.86
CA VAL A 762 -16.83 41.22 7.65
C VAL A 762 -17.81 40.08 7.89
N VAL A 763 -19.10 40.40 7.94
CA VAL A 763 -20.17 39.40 7.95
C VAL A 763 -20.51 39.10 6.49
N VAL A 764 -20.48 37.81 6.14
CA VAL A 764 -20.95 37.29 4.86
C VAL A 764 -22.29 36.60 5.11
N THR A 765 -23.24 36.71 4.19
CA THR A 765 -24.58 36.11 4.32
C THR A 765 -24.98 35.42 3.03
N VAL A 766 -25.35 34.14 3.14
CA VAL A 766 -25.68 33.23 2.03
C VAL A 766 -27.02 32.57 2.37
N GLY A 767 -28.09 33.00 1.70
CA GLY A 767 -29.45 32.55 2.04
C GLY A 767 -29.88 33.00 3.44
N ASP A 768 -29.96 32.03 4.36
CA ASP A 768 -30.18 32.16 5.81
C ASP A 768 -28.87 32.17 6.62
N GLY A 769 -27.87 31.40 6.18
CA GLY A 769 -26.54 31.25 6.78
C GLY A 769 -25.71 32.53 6.80
N LYS A 770 -24.88 32.70 7.83
CA LYS A 770 -23.98 33.86 8.04
C LYS A 770 -22.65 33.50 8.69
N VAL A 771 -21.54 33.65 7.97
CA VAL A 771 -20.20 33.55 8.55
C VAL A 771 -19.61 34.93 8.90
N THR A 772 -19.05 35.05 10.10
CA THR A 772 -18.41 36.27 10.60
C THR A 772 -16.88 36.17 10.54
N LEU A 773 -16.29 36.79 9.52
CA LEU A 773 -14.83 36.89 9.38
C LEU A 773 -14.29 37.94 10.37
N GLN A 774 -13.72 37.47 11.48
CA GLN A 774 -13.25 38.32 12.57
C GLN A 774 -12.00 39.10 12.16
N GLY A 775 -11.94 40.40 12.45
CA GLY A 775 -10.81 41.27 12.09
C GLY A 775 -10.65 41.59 10.58
N ALA A 776 -11.32 40.84 9.70
CA ALA A 776 -11.14 40.89 8.25
C ALA A 776 -11.42 42.26 7.61
N ALA A 777 -12.16 43.16 8.26
CA ALA A 777 -12.41 44.50 7.71
C ALA A 777 -11.16 45.41 7.70
N LYS A 778 -10.08 44.99 8.41
CA LYS A 778 -8.75 45.61 8.44
C LYS A 778 -7.83 45.18 7.29
N LEU A 779 -8.16 44.09 6.58
CA LEU A 779 -7.32 43.54 5.50
C LEU A 779 -7.38 44.42 4.24
N SER A 780 -6.31 44.41 3.45
CA SER A 780 -6.24 45.08 2.14
C SER A 780 -7.18 44.44 1.11
N ALA A 781 -7.40 43.13 1.21
CA ALA A 781 -8.38 42.36 0.45
C ALA A 781 -9.01 41.29 1.35
N VAL A 782 -10.26 40.92 1.04
CA VAL A 782 -10.97 39.78 1.64
C VAL A 782 -11.45 38.91 0.49
N ASN A 783 -10.75 37.80 0.26
CA ASN A 783 -11.00 36.95 -0.91
C ASN A 783 -12.25 36.10 -0.65
N ILE A 784 -13.31 36.37 -1.41
CA ILE A 784 -14.53 35.56 -1.40
C ILE A 784 -14.80 35.11 -2.83
N SER A 785 -14.81 33.80 -3.06
CA SER A 785 -15.20 33.19 -4.32
C SER A 785 -16.65 32.70 -4.25
N GLY A 786 -17.37 32.79 -5.36
CA GLY A 786 -18.81 32.59 -5.44
C GLY A 786 -19.48 33.70 -6.25
N SER A 787 -20.82 33.74 -6.28
CA SER A 787 -21.56 34.82 -6.95
C SER A 787 -22.03 35.87 -5.95
N LYS A 788 -21.59 37.13 -6.12
CA LYS A 788 -22.00 38.22 -5.22
C LYS A 788 -23.43 38.70 -5.52
N GLY A 789 -24.20 38.95 -4.48
CA GLY A 789 -25.52 39.55 -4.51
C GLY A 789 -25.69 40.69 -3.50
N LEU A 790 -26.75 41.48 -3.67
CA LEU A 790 -27.12 42.60 -2.82
C LEU A 790 -28.58 42.44 -2.38
N ARG A 791 -28.80 42.23 -1.09
CA ARG A 791 -30.16 42.13 -0.51
C ARG A 791 -30.66 43.51 -0.11
N VAL A 792 -31.83 43.87 -0.62
CA VAL A 792 -32.48 45.18 -0.48
C VAL A 792 -33.75 45.00 0.34
N THR A 793 -33.93 45.84 1.34
CA THR A 793 -34.97 45.68 2.37
C THR A 793 -35.72 46.99 2.58
N ASN A 794 -36.75 46.97 3.42
CA ASN A 794 -37.46 48.19 3.84
C ASN A 794 -36.59 49.19 4.63
N SER A 795 -35.42 48.79 5.16
CA SER A 795 -34.44 49.68 5.79
C SER A 795 -33.32 50.14 4.85
N THR A 796 -33.17 49.53 3.66
CA THR A 796 -32.20 49.98 2.65
C THR A 796 -32.61 51.34 2.08
N LYS A 797 -31.67 52.29 1.98
CA LYS A 797 -31.90 53.58 1.33
C LYS A 797 -32.08 53.41 -0.19
N SER A 798 -32.95 54.23 -0.77
CA SER A 798 -33.17 54.33 -2.23
C SER A 798 -32.65 55.69 -2.71
N PRO A 799 -32.01 55.81 -3.89
CA PRO A 799 -31.73 54.75 -4.86
C PRO A 799 -30.65 53.76 -4.40
N VAL A 800 -30.63 52.59 -5.05
CA VAL A 800 -29.64 51.53 -4.91
C VAL A 800 -28.90 51.39 -6.25
N THR A 801 -27.58 51.25 -6.21
CA THR A 801 -26.76 50.96 -7.39
C THR A 801 -25.79 49.83 -7.08
N ALA A 802 -25.68 48.86 -7.99
CA ALA A 802 -24.76 47.75 -7.85
C ALA A 802 -23.29 48.20 -8.05
N ASP A 803 -22.37 47.63 -7.27
CA ASP A 803 -20.95 47.68 -7.61
C ASP A 803 -20.63 46.80 -8.83
N SER A 804 -19.43 46.91 -9.38
CA SER A 804 -18.98 46.18 -10.57
C SER A 804 -18.80 44.66 -10.40
N THR A 805 -19.13 44.09 -9.23
CA THR A 805 -18.98 42.66 -8.92
C THR A 805 -20.31 41.96 -8.61
N THR A 806 -21.34 42.74 -8.30
CA THR A 806 -22.66 42.25 -7.90
C THR A 806 -23.42 41.71 -9.11
N LYS A 807 -23.89 40.45 -9.05
CA LYS A 807 -24.70 39.81 -10.10
C LYS A 807 -26.20 39.81 -9.78
N VAL A 808 -26.59 39.69 -8.51
CA VAL A 808 -28.00 39.64 -8.09
C VAL A 808 -28.35 40.83 -7.22
N ILE A 809 -29.54 41.40 -7.40
CA ILE A 809 -30.13 42.41 -6.53
C ILE A 809 -31.53 41.94 -6.14
N ASP A 810 -31.71 41.50 -4.90
CA ASP A 810 -32.98 40.98 -4.39
C ASP A 810 -33.65 42.01 -3.48
N ALA A 811 -34.72 42.65 -3.96
CA ALA A 811 -35.60 43.48 -3.16
C ALA A 811 -36.99 42.86 -2.91
N SER A 812 -37.18 41.54 -3.15
CA SER A 812 -38.47 40.84 -3.00
C SER A 812 -39.18 41.09 -1.66
N THR A 813 -38.42 41.26 -0.58
CA THR A 813 -38.93 41.52 0.79
C THR A 813 -39.32 42.98 1.06
N ARG A 814 -39.23 43.86 0.07
CA ARG A 814 -39.46 45.31 0.20
C ARG A 814 -40.88 45.69 -0.21
N THR A 815 -41.49 46.59 0.56
CA THR A 815 -42.91 47.01 0.42
C THR A 815 -43.05 48.52 0.21
N LYS A 816 -42.01 49.15 -0.35
CA LYS A 816 -41.90 50.59 -0.61
C LYS A 816 -41.10 50.80 -1.87
N ALA A 817 -41.52 51.74 -2.71
CA ALA A 817 -40.81 52.15 -3.92
C ALA A 817 -39.27 52.17 -3.76
N VAL A 818 -38.57 51.50 -4.67
CA VAL A 818 -37.11 51.47 -4.80
C VAL A 818 -36.71 51.81 -6.23
N ARG A 819 -35.62 52.57 -6.36
CA ARG A 819 -34.93 52.73 -7.64
C ARG A 819 -33.65 51.91 -7.60
N ILE A 820 -33.52 50.94 -8.49
CA ILE A 820 -32.36 50.05 -8.59
C ILE A 820 -31.69 50.25 -9.96
N THR A 821 -30.36 50.31 -9.95
CA THR A 821 -29.52 50.27 -11.14
C THR A 821 -28.49 49.16 -10.99
N GLY A 822 -28.41 48.25 -11.96
CA GLY A 822 -27.36 47.22 -12.05
C GLY A 822 -26.01 47.80 -12.53
N ASN A 823 -25.26 47.03 -13.33
CA ASN A 823 -23.90 47.42 -13.73
C ASN A 823 -23.56 47.11 -15.22
N LYS A 824 -22.58 46.24 -15.48
CA LYS A 824 -22.11 45.81 -16.82
C LYS A 824 -22.04 44.28 -16.97
N LEU A 825 -22.31 43.55 -15.89
CA LEU A 825 -22.47 42.10 -15.87
C LEU A 825 -23.93 41.78 -16.23
N ALA A 826 -24.21 40.53 -16.60
CA ALA A 826 -25.60 40.06 -16.64
C ALA A 826 -26.17 40.06 -15.22
N ASN A 827 -27.09 40.98 -14.95
CA ASN A 827 -27.72 41.19 -13.64
C ASN A 827 -29.09 40.51 -13.55
N SER A 828 -29.41 39.92 -12.40
CA SER A 828 -30.79 39.54 -12.04
C SER A 828 -31.29 40.50 -10.96
N ILE A 829 -32.44 41.14 -11.18
CA ILE A 829 -32.98 42.19 -10.30
C ILE A 829 -34.45 41.92 -10.00
N VAL A 830 -34.82 41.95 -8.72
CA VAL A 830 -36.21 41.91 -8.23
C VAL A 830 -36.50 43.21 -7.48
N GLY A 831 -37.63 43.88 -7.75
CA GLY A 831 -38.01 45.19 -7.17
C GLY A 831 -38.75 45.13 -5.83
N GLY A 832 -39.76 44.26 -5.71
CA GLY A 832 -40.53 44.04 -4.48
C GLY A 832 -42.05 44.18 -4.67
N SER A 833 -42.70 44.89 -3.75
CA SER A 833 -44.13 45.27 -3.84
C SER A 833 -44.32 46.79 -3.75
N GLY A 834 -43.36 47.54 -4.31
CA GLY A 834 -43.48 48.98 -4.50
C GLY A 834 -43.96 49.33 -5.90
N ASN A 835 -44.06 50.63 -6.20
CA ASN A 835 -43.98 51.10 -7.58
C ASN A 835 -42.49 51.39 -7.81
N ASP A 836 -41.79 50.41 -8.37
CA ASP A 836 -40.35 50.33 -8.38
C ASP A 836 -39.77 50.83 -9.72
N THR A 837 -38.47 51.14 -9.75
CA THR A 837 -37.79 51.68 -10.94
C THR A 837 -36.48 50.93 -11.18
N LEU A 838 -36.44 50.04 -12.17
CA LEU A 838 -35.35 49.09 -12.37
C LEU A 838 -34.62 49.35 -13.69
N SER A 839 -33.30 49.52 -13.65
CA SER A 839 -32.41 49.39 -14.82
C SER A 839 -31.41 48.26 -14.58
N GLY A 840 -31.24 47.39 -15.58
CA GLY A 840 -30.20 46.35 -15.56
C GLY A 840 -28.80 46.94 -15.76
N GLY A 841 -28.70 47.96 -16.60
CA GLY A 841 -27.44 48.55 -17.02
C GLY A 841 -27.01 48.00 -18.39
N LYS A 842 -25.74 47.60 -18.52
CA LYS A 842 -25.14 47.26 -19.82
C LYS A 842 -24.96 45.76 -20.07
N GLY A 843 -25.74 44.92 -19.40
CA GLY A 843 -25.57 43.47 -19.39
C GLY A 843 -26.42 42.73 -20.42
N ASN A 844 -26.98 41.60 -19.98
CA ASN A 844 -28.04 40.85 -20.65
C ASN A 844 -28.96 40.44 -19.51
N ASP A 845 -29.82 41.36 -19.10
CA ASP A 845 -30.29 41.42 -17.73
C ASP A 845 -31.66 40.76 -17.55
N SER A 846 -31.96 40.29 -16.35
CA SER A 846 -33.23 39.63 -16.01
C SER A 846 -33.92 40.41 -14.91
N LEU A 847 -34.97 41.13 -15.27
CA LEU A 847 -35.67 42.07 -14.39
C LEU A 847 -37.06 41.53 -14.03
N TRP A 848 -37.44 41.66 -12.77
CA TRP A 848 -38.79 41.46 -12.28
C TRP A 848 -39.11 42.66 -11.38
N GLY A 849 -40.19 43.40 -11.68
CA GLY A 849 -40.67 44.49 -10.82
C GLY A 849 -41.20 43.91 -9.51
N GLY A 850 -42.47 43.50 -9.53
CA GLY A 850 -42.99 42.48 -8.63
C GLY A 850 -44.49 42.57 -8.50
N ALA A 851 -44.97 43.46 -7.64
CA ALA A 851 -46.38 43.80 -7.51
C ALA A 851 -46.54 45.30 -7.28
N GLY A 852 -46.99 46.04 -8.30
CA GLY A 852 -47.13 47.49 -8.22
C GLY A 852 -47.55 48.13 -9.54
N SER A 853 -46.78 49.13 -9.97
CA SER A 853 -46.84 49.72 -11.30
C SER A 853 -45.44 50.21 -11.61
N ASP A 854 -44.67 49.36 -12.29
CA ASP A 854 -43.22 49.40 -12.27
C ASP A 854 -42.64 50.06 -13.53
N THR A 855 -41.52 50.76 -13.35
CA THR A 855 -40.81 51.44 -14.44
C THR A 855 -39.49 50.75 -14.73
N PHE A 856 -39.43 50.05 -15.87
CA PHE A 856 -38.23 49.39 -16.34
C PHE A 856 -37.50 50.31 -17.32
N ILE A 857 -36.23 50.60 -17.07
CA ILE A 857 -35.39 51.46 -17.90
C ILE A 857 -34.41 50.55 -18.66
N TYR A 858 -34.53 50.52 -19.99
CA TYR A 858 -33.56 49.85 -20.85
C TYR A 858 -32.39 50.79 -21.15
N ASP A 859 -31.18 50.31 -20.85
CA ASP A 859 -29.92 50.98 -21.15
C ASP A 859 -29.26 50.35 -22.39
N SER A 860 -28.70 49.14 -22.30
CA SER A 860 -28.19 48.41 -23.48
C SER A 860 -27.92 46.93 -23.19
N GLY A 861 -28.56 46.01 -23.92
CA GLY A 861 -28.34 44.58 -23.66
C GLY A 861 -29.22 43.64 -24.49
N LYS A 862 -29.33 42.39 -24.04
CA LYS A 862 -30.40 41.45 -24.42
C LYS A 862 -31.19 41.09 -23.18
N ASP A 863 -32.03 42.03 -22.78
CA ASP A 863 -32.70 41.98 -21.48
C ASP A 863 -34.02 41.23 -21.57
N VAL A 864 -34.39 40.59 -20.47
CA VAL A 864 -35.64 39.87 -20.30
C VAL A 864 -36.35 40.43 -19.08
N ILE A 865 -37.61 40.82 -19.26
CA ILE A 865 -38.45 41.36 -18.18
C ILE A 865 -39.60 40.38 -17.94
N TYR A 866 -39.74 39.95 -16.70
CA TYR A 866 -40.69 38.94 -16.25
C TYR A 866 -41.85 39.60 -15.49
N GLY A 867 -43.08 39.10 -15.69
CA GLY A 867 -44.26 39.56 -14.96
C GLY A 867 -44.72 40.96 -15.34
N PHE A 868 -44.61 41.35 -16.62
CA PHE A 868 -44.95 42.71 -17.08
C PHE A 868 -46.47 42.95 -17.06
N ASP A 869 -46.94 43.70 -16.08
CA ASP A 869 -48.35 43.84 -15.73
C ASP A 869 -48.97 45.14 -16.27
N SER A 870 -50.29 45.30 -16.12
CA SER A 870 -51.04 46.35 -16.82
C SER A 870 -50.85 47.78 -16.27
N GLY A 871 -50.01 47.95 -15.24
CA GLY A 871 -49.57 49.25 -14.75
C GLY A 871 -48.16 49.65 -15.22
N ASP A 872 -47.45 48.75 -15.92
CA ASP A 872 -46.00 48.87 -16.09
C ASP A 872 -45.59 49.69 -17.32
N LEU A 873 -44.45 50.34 -17.18
CA LEU A 873 -43.83 51.24 -18.15
C LEU A 873 -42.41 50.78 -18.51
N LEU A 874 -42.18 50.52 -19.79
CA LEU A 874 -40.84 50.31 -20.34
C LEU A 874 -40.33 51.63 -20.94
N GLN A 875 -39.25 52.17 -20.39
CA GLN A 875 -38.57 53.34 -20.92
C GLN A 875 -37.42 52.90 -21.83
N ILE A 876 -37.45 53.33 -23.09
CA ILE A 876 -36.40 53.09 -24.10
C ILE A 876 -35.99 54.45 -24.67
N THR A 877 -34.75 54.85 -24.44
CA THR A 877 -34.18 56.13 -24.92
C THR A 877 -33.77 56.06 -26.40
N ASP A 878 -33.23 54.92 -26.82
CA ASP A 878 -32.78 54.66 -28.19
C ASP A 878 -33.94 54.29 -29.15
N ALA A 879 -33.71 54.48 -30.45
CA ALA A 879 -34.67 54.09 -31.48
C ALA A 879 -34.88 52.55 -31.54
N PHE A 880 -36.13 52.12 -31.42
CA PHE A 880 -36.53 50.72 -31.39
C PHE A 880 -37.45 50.33 -32.55
N SER A 881 -37.45 49.04 -32.92
CA SER A 881 -38.35 48.49 -33.94
C SER A 881 -39.77 48.31 -33.42
N ALA A 882 -40.75 48.23 -34.33
CA ALA A 882 -42.06 47.70 -33.99
C ALA A 882 -41.92 46.31 -33.29
N PRO A 883 -42.70 46.04 -32.22
CA PRO A 883 -42.55 44.81 -31.46
C PRO A 883 -42.98 43.56 -32.24
N THR A 884 -42.36 42.44 -31.91
CA THR A 884 -42.77 41.11 -32.40
C THR A 884 -43.30 40.25 -31.27
N TYR A 885 -44.54 39.78 -31.40
CA TYR A 885 -45.16 38.85 -30.46
C TYR A 885 -44.93 37.40 -30.90
N ASN A 886 -44.47 36.56 -29.98
CA ASN A 886 -44.36 35.11 -30.16
C ASN A 886 -45.36 34.41 -29.22
N ALA A 887 -46.47 33.95 -29.79
CA ALA A 887 -47.54 33.29 -29.05
C ALA A 887 -47.05 32.01 -28.33
N SER A 888 -46.29 31.17 -29.03
CA SER A 888 -45.78 29.89 -28.50
C SER A 888 -44.81 30.06 -27.33
N LYS A 889 -44.12 31.20 -27.23
CA LYS A 889 -43.20 31.55 -26.14
C LYS A 889 -43.76 32.54 -25.13
N LYS A 890 -45.03 32.98 -25.30
CA LYS A 890 -45.67 34.07 -24.51
C LYS A 890 -44.74 35.28 -24.30
N SER A 891 -44.12 35.76 -25.37
CA SER A 891 -43.11 36.82 -25.29
C SER A 891 -43.31 37.93 -26.32
N ILE A 892 -43.03 39.18 -25.94
CA ILE A 892 -43.00 40.33 -26.86
C ILE A 892 -41.58 40.87 -26.90
N ALA A 893 -40.97 40.94 -28.09
CA ALA A 893 -39.61 41.40 -28.28
C ALA A 893 -39.55 42.75 -29.02
N PHE A 894 -38.81 43.71 -28.44
CA PHE A 894 -38.44 44.99 -29.03
C PHE A 894 -36.95 44.95 -29.37
N LYS A 895 -36.56 45.25 -30.61
CA LYS A 895 -35.14 45.39 -30.99
C LYS A 895 -34.72 46.84 -30.83
N VAL A 896 -33.62 47.09 -30.13
CA VAL A 896 -33.11 48.44 -29.83
C VAL A 896 -31.65 48.53 -30.26
N GLY A 897 -31.38 49.18 -31.39
CA GLY A 897 -30.06 49.17 -32.03
C GLY A 897 -29.53 47.76 -32.30
N THR A 898 -28.43 47.38 -31.63
CA THR A 898 -27.83 46.04 -31.65
C THR A 898 -28.39 45.09 -30.58
N GLY A 899 -29.10 45.61 -29.58
CA GLY A 899 -29.70 44.89 -28.46
C GLY A 899 -31.21 44.67 -28.59
N SER A 900 -31.84 44.25 -27.50
CA SER A 900 -33.28 43.95 -27.44
C SER A 900 -33.81 43.84 -26.01
N VAL A 901 -35.07 44.23 -25.80
CA VAL A 901 -35.86 43.85 -24.61
C VAL A 901 -36.86 42.76 -25.00
N THR A 902 -36.97 41.71 -24.18
CA THR A 902 -38.01 40.69 -24.30
C THR A 902 -38.88 40.67 -23.06
N LEU A 903 -40.14 41.09 -23.18
CA LEU A 903 -41.16 40.90 -22.15
C LEU A 903 -41.60 39.42 -22.15
N LYS A 904 -41.86 38.87 -20.96
CA LYS A 904 -42.32 37.50 -20.73
C LYS A 904 -43.34 37.42 -19.59
N ASP A 905 -44.04 36.29 -19.54
CA ASP A 905 -44.87 35.83 -18.42
C ASP A 905 -45.98 36.81 -17.98
N PHE A 906 -46.39 37.66 -18.92
CA PHE A 906 -47.55 38.54 -18.84
C PHE A 906 -48.87 37.79 -19.11
N GLY A 907 -49.98 38.37 -18.65
CA GLY A 907 -51.32 37.82 -18.86
C GLY A 907 -51.77 37.71 -20.32
N ALA A 908 -52.67 36.75 -20.61
CA ALA A 908 -53.20 36.49 -21.96
C ALA A 908 -53.94 37.69 -22.60
N THR A 909 -54.39 38.62 -21.75
CA THR A 909 -54.76 39.99 -22.12
C THR A 909 -53.97 40.95 -21.23
N THR A 910 -53.11 41.78 -21.79
CA THR A 910 -52.43 42.86 -21.05
C THR A 910 -52.42 44.16 -21.87
N THR A 911 -52.36 45.29 -21.18
CA THR A 911 -52.23 46.64 -21.76
C THR A 911 -51.06 47.30 -21.06
N PHE A 912 -50.03 47.69 -21.80
CA PHE A 912 -48.76 48.10 -21.22
C PHE A 912 -48.14 49.27 -21.99
N HIS A 913 -47.23 50.00 -21.34
CA HIS A 913 -46.69 51.23 -21.86
C HIS A 913 -45.21 51.09 -22.27
N VAL A 914 -44.85 51.67 -23.42
CA VAL A 914 -43.46 51.80 -23.88
C VAL A 914 -43.25 53.24 -24.31
N ASN A 915 -42.49 54.00 -23.50
CA ASN A 915 -42.55 55.46 -23.49
C ASN A 915 -44.03 55.93 -23.51
N ASP A 916 -44.38 56.91 -24.35
CA ASP A 916 -45.76 57.41 -24.49
C ASP A 916 -46.69 56.48 -25.29
N THR A 917 -46.20 55.35 -25.82
CA THR A 917 -46.99 54.43 -26.65
C THR A 917 -47.67 53.36 -25.81
N THR A 918 -48.99 53.20 -25.96
CA THR A 918 -49.76 52.14 -25.29
C THR A 918 -49.98 50.95 -26.21
N TYR A 919 -49.42 49.79 -25.85
CA TYR A 919 -49.62 48.52 -26.56
C TYR A 919 -50.67 47.66 -25.88
N ARG A 920 -51.42 46.88 -26.66
CA ARG A 920 -52.45 45.96 -26.14
C ARG A 920 -52.32 44.58 -26.77
N LEU A 921 -52.09 43.57 -25.94
CA LEU A 921 -52.24 42.18 -26.32
C LEU A 921 -53.68 41.74 -26.02
N ARG A 922 -54.43 41.32 -27.04
CA ARG A 922 -55.77 40.75 -26.90
C ARG A 922 -55.94 39.55 -27.80
N ASN A 923 -56.37 38.41 -27.24
CA ASN A 923 -56.63 37.17 -27.97
C ASN A 923 -55.47 36.74 -28.89
N GLY A 924 -54.23 36.87 -28.44
CA GLY A 924 -53.03 36.55 -29.21
C GLY A 924 -52.65 37.55 -30.31
N LYS A 925 -53.36 38.68 -30.44
CA LYS A 925 -53.01 39.78 -31.34
C LYS A 925 -52.47 40.97 -30.54
N LEU A 926 -51.28 41.45 -30.92
CA LEU A 926 -50.72 42.71 -30.44
C LEU A 926 -51.22 43.86 -31.34
N THR A 927 -51.65 44.96 -30.71
CA THR A 927 -52.17 46.19 -31.36
C THR A 927 -51.74 47.42 -30.60
#